data_AF-A0AAD0UNJ3-F1
#
_entry.id   AF-A0AAD0UNJ3-F1
#
_cell.length_a   1.000
_cell.length_b   1.000
_cell.length_c   1.000
_cell.angle_alpha   90.00
_cell.angle_beta   90.00
_cell.angle_gamma   90.00
#
_symmetry.space_group_name_H-M   'P 1'
#
loop_
_entity.id
_entity.type
_entity.pdbx_description
1 polymer ?
#
loop_
_entity_poly.entity_id
_entity_poly.type
_entity_poly.pdbx_seq_one_letter_code
_entity_poly.pdbx_strand_id
1 'polypeptide(L)'
;MEKRIRSQFENFSAALRLESAVWIGFSVLLILPLLSFYPWKFRIGFVLLFVFYASIDVLSPLVGTFLIAASGVFFGNHPGGRFLEIQDCLWIFWCVRGIVRNRLQGNSFLQDAFWKRPIGILLILFGCSGFLSLAANPDLLSDLRFYQKGWFWFLHSTELEPNYPLKLLFLGVLFCAGFVARANWLERKNENSETNSAFLFAFTGGIFFGMFVSICVGWAEYFFPVVKTTLDIYHTWLDGYKLVALPHSLIPALEKYLPKDAIQSLFWNRSWFAIYLISGLPFLFSFLSAASEKQNFRIFQKEWIWIPLTVVILGITFFWIGARGGVLSFVSFLAISASAWFYFSFVKKETWIRIFSISFASLFVVGAILFPLLVVGTQGFGGSGDPERLSHFNAGLKLFSEKPLLGGGFESFGWYNECCLNPFRRESAYHTTHNQTVQIVSGLGVVGLVFYSLLWGVLFYGLLRFRNEKETVLRSSLIFGSICAVFVYSFFQEWFYLRAVYFQWIVLFLVFGNFTGFENRFAVYLRESLKNIKLLATSCFLVLIVLFGSLIFFPSKNYLSGIYFPPGKTESGAEKPRYEAWVLAGEGKMTLVSKPDFYDVWPDRNLEKGSLSLSVSGGHWQEYKPTKFEEPRESLTLQTIEGENLLKSSCFLLNEPSFFRTLAFWKPEPIDPEPRKICSRIRIQKFL
;
A
#
# COMPACT_ATOMS: atom_id res chain seq x y z
N MET A 1 31.54 32.43 -37.27
CA MET A 1 31.61 31.31 -36.30
C MET A 1 30.87 31.67 -35.01
N GLU A 2 31.15 32.83 -34.41
CA GLU A 2 30.49 33.34 -33.19
C GLU A 2 28.96 33.49 -33.28
N LYS A 3 28.40 34.05 -34.39
CA LYS A 3 26.94 34.11 -34.61
C LYS A 3 26.25 32.74 -34.68
N ARG A 4 26.96 31.71 -35.18
CA ARG A 4 26.44 30.34 -35.33
C ARG A 4 26.46 29.60 -33.98
N ILE A 5 27.49 29.83 -33.17
CA ILE A 5 27.59 29.33 -31.80
C ILE A 5 26.53 30.02 -30.92
N ARG A 6 26.35 31.34 -31.05
CA ARG A 6 25.34 32.11 -30.33
C ARG A 6 23.92 31.69 -30.68
N SER A 7 23.60 31.48 -31.96
CA SER A 7 22.27 31.00 -32.36
C SER A 7 22.01 29.54 -31.92
N GLN A 8 23.04 28.68 -31.89
CA GLN A 8 22.91 27.33 -31.36
C GLN A 8 22.71 27.33 -29.84
N PHE A 9 23.38 28.22 -29.11
CA PHE A 9 23.22 28.38 -27.65
C PHE A 9 21.86 29.00 -27.30
N GLU A 10 21.40 29.99 -28.06
CA GLU A 10 20.08 30.60 -27.91
C GLU A 10 18.98 29.57 -28.21
N ASN A 11 19.10 28.78 -29.28
CA ASN A 11 18.16 27.71 -29.63
C ASN A 11 18.15 26.58 -28.58
N PHE A 12 19.31 26.19 -28.06
CA PHE A 12 19.40 25.21 -26.97
C PHE A 12 18.75 25.75 -25.69
N SER A 13 18.99 27.02 -25.36
CA SER A 13 18.37 27.66 -24.20
C SER A 13 16.86 27.81 -24.34
N ALA A 14 16.36 28.11 -25.56
CA ALA A 14 14.94 28.27 -25.85
C ALA A 14 14.21 26.92 -25.78
N ALA A 15 14.80 25.85 -26.32
CA ALA A 15 14.28 24.50 -26.22
C ALA A 15 14.22 24.01 -24.76
N LEU A 16 15.26 24.25 -23.97
CA LEU A 16 15.30 23.93 -22.55
C LEU A 16 14.24 24.72 -21.74
N ARG A 17 14.01 25.99 -22.09
CA ARG A 17 12.98 26.84 -21.46
C ARG A 17 11.56 26.36 -21.77
N LEU A 18 11.26 26.05 -23.02
CA LEU A 18 9.95 25.53 -23.42
C LEU A 18 9.67 24.17 -22.76
N GLU A 19 10.69 23.30 -22.76
CA GLU A 19 10.62 22.00 -22.12
C GLU A 19 10.35 22.10 -20.61
N SER A 20 11.07 22.99 -19.92
CA SER A 20 10.87 23.24 -18.49
C SER A 20 9.47 23.78 -18.23
N ALA A 21 8.97 24.70 -19.06
CA ALA A 21 7.64 25.26 -18.94
C ALA A 21 6.53 24.20 -19.08
N VAL A 22 6.68 23.23 -19.98
CA VAL A 22 5.71 22.13 -20.14
C VAL A 22 5.65 21.26 -18.89
N TRP A 23 6.80 20.86 -18.34
CA TRP A 23 6.81 20.00 -17.14
C TRP A 23 6.36 20.75 -15.89
N ILE A 24 6.72 22.02 -15.74
CA ILE A 24 6.22 22.87 -14.65
C ILE A 24 4.70 23.07 -14.80
N GLY A 25 4.20 23.31 -16.01
CA GLY A 25 2.77 23.41 -16.27
C GLY A 25 2.03 22.11 -15.91
N PHE A 26 2.57 20.96 -16.29
CA PHE A 26 2.02 19.65 -15.92
C PHE A 26 2.00 19.42 -14.41
N SER A 27 3.06 19.83 -13.69
CA SER A 27 3.14 19.67 -12.24
C SER A 27 2.09 20.53 -11.52
N VAL A 28 1.84 21.75 -12.01
CA VAL A 28 0.76 22.63 -11.50
C VAL A 28 -0.62 22.02 -11.80
N LEU A 29 -0.85 21.49 -13.00
CA LEU A 29 -2.12 20.86 -13.35
C LEU A 29 -2.44 19.63 -12.50
N LEU A 30 -1.43 18.85 -12.10
CA LEU A 30 -1.60 17.69 -11.21
C LEU A 30 -2.07 18.08 -9.82
N ILE A 31 -1.53 19.17 -9.25
CA ILE A 31 -1.81 19.56 -7.86
C ILE A 31 -3.03 20.47 -7.72
N LEU A 32 -3.38 21.24 -8.77
CA LEU A 32 -4.44 22.24 -8.72
C LEU A 32 -5.79 21.72 -8.17
N PRO A 33 -6.27 20.51 -8.53
CA PRO A 33 -7.51 19.96 -7.99
C PRO A 33 -7.46 19.61 -6.50
N LEU A 34 -6.27 19.55 -5.88
CA LEU A 34 -6.08 19.26 -4.46
C LEU A 34 -6.17 20.52 -3.59
N LEU A 35 -5.81 21.68 -4.16
CA LEU A 35 -5.58 22.90 -3.38
C LEU A 35 -6.85 23.43 -2.70
N SER A 36 -8.03 23.21 -3.27
CA SER A 36 -9.31 23.67 -2.70
C SER A 36 -9.67 23.00 -1.37
N PHE A 37 -9.07 21.84 -1.06
CA PHE A 37 -9.30 21.08 0.17
C PHE A 37 -8.39 21.53 1.32
N TYR A 38 -7.48 22.47 1.05
CA TYR A 38 -6.51 22.95 2.02
C TYR A 38 -6.66 24.45 2.30
N PRO A 39 -6.30 24.93 3.50
CA PRO A 39 -6.22 26.37 3.78
C PRO A 39 -5.21 27.07 2.86
N TRP A 40 -5.46 28.35 2.54
CA TRP A 40 -4.65 29.11 1.56
C TRP A 40 -3.14 29.11 1.85
N LYS A 41 -2.74 29.10 3.13
CA LYS A 41 -1.33 29.05 3.56
C LYS A 41 -0.63 27.77 3.06
N PHE A 42 -1.32 26.64 3.11
CA PHE A 42 -0.81 25.37 2.61
C PHE A 42 -0.80 25.32 1.08
N ARG A 43 -1.79 25.94 0.42
CA ARG A 43 -1.85 25.99 -1.05
C ARG A 43 -0.58 26.57 -1.66
N ILE A 44 -0.10 27.69 -1.12
CA ILE A 44 1.14 28.34 -1.59
C ILE A 44 2.34 27.42 -1.35
N GLY A 45 2.46 26.85 -0.14
CA GLY A 45 3.55 25.93 0.20
C GLY A 45 3.61 24.70 -0.72
N PHE A 46 2.46 24.10 -1.01
CA PHE A 46 2.36 22.93 -1.89
C PHE A 46 2.73 23.25 -3.33
N VAL A 47 2.23 24.36 -3.88
CA VAL A 47 2.60 24.80 -5.23
C VAL A 47 4.11 25.07 -5.33
N LEU A 48 4.68 25.80 -4.35
CA LEU A 48 6.12 26.08 -4.33
C LEU A 48 6.94 24.81 -4.24
N LEU A 49 6.56 23.87 -3.37
CA LEU A 49 7.23 22.57 -3.23
C LEU A 49 7.18 21.77 -4.53
N PHE A 50 6.02 21.75 -5.21
CA PHE A 50 5.85 21.04 -6.47
C PHE A 50 6.65 21.65 -7.62
N VAL A 51 6.63 22.98 -7.75
CA VAL A 51 7.41 23.70 -8.76
C VAL A 51 8.90 23.53 -8.50
N PHE A 52 9.32 23.59 -7.23
CA PHE A 52 10.72 23.35 -6.84
C PHE A 52 11.17 21.93 -7.19
N TYR A 53 10.41 20.91 -6.80
CA TYR A 53 10.71 19.53 -7.14
C TYR A 53 10.71 19.30 -8.67
N ALA A 54 9.70 19.79 -9.39
CA ALA A 54 9.64 19.67 -10.84
C ALA A 54 10.84 20.34 -11.51
N SER A 55 11.26 21.52 -11.01
CA SER A 55 12.44 22.22 -11.51
C SER A 55 13.73 21.41 -11.25
N ILE A 56 13.89 20.84 -10.07
CA ILE A 56 15.03 19.97 -9.75
C ILE A 56 15.03 18.74 -10.64
N ASP A 57 13.91 18.02 -10.76
CA ASP A 57 13.84 16.84 -11.62
C ASP A 57 14.13 17.23 -13.07
N VAL A 58 13.67 18.40 -13.53
CA VAL A 58 13.97 18.93 -14.88
C VAL A 58 15.45 19.15 -15.11
N LEU A 59 16.10 19.86 -14.20
CA LEU A 59 17.51 20.22 -14.31
C LEU A 59 18.45 19.05 -14.01
N SER A 60 18.10 18.20 -13.05
CA SER A 60 18.87 17.06 -12.59
C SER A 60 17.95 15.89 -12.20
N PRO A 61 17.57 15.03 -13.17
CA PRO A 61 16.68 13.89 -12.94
C PRO A 61 17.19 12.88 -11.90
N LEU A 62 18.53 12.76 -11.74
CA LEU A 62 19.14 11.91 -10.72
C LEU A 62 18.91 12.47 -9.31
N VAL A 63 19.06 13.78 -9.13
CA VAL A 63 18.76 14.44 -7.84
C VAL A 63 17.25 14.39 -7.57
N GLY A 64 16.41 14.60 -8.57
CA GLY A 64 14.97 14.39 -8.46
C GLY A 64 14.62 12.97 -7.99
N THR A 65 15.28 11.96 -8.57
CA THR A 65 15.13 10.55 -8.17
C THR A 65 15.57 10.29 -6.73
N PHE A 66 16.69 10.87 -6.30
CA PHE A 66 17.14 10.78 -4.91
C PHE A 66 16.12 11.40 -3.94
N LEU A 67 15.63 12.62 -4.25
CA LEU A 67 14.69 13.34 -3.38
C LEU A 67 13.34 12.62 -3.25
N ILE A 68 12.80 12.08 -4.35
CA ILE A 68 11.52 11.36 -4.29
C ILE A 68 11.64 10.06 -3.52
N ALA A 69 12.75 9.32 -3.68
CA ALA A 69 13.02 8.11 -2.91
C ALA A 69 13.22 8.42 -1.41
N ALA A 70 13.88 9.54 -1.08
CA ALA A 70 14.05 10.03 0.29
C ALA A 70 12.75 10.54 0.92
N SER A 71 11.78 10.99 0.12
CA SER A 71 10.53 11.55 0.61
C SER A 71 9.61 10.53 1.31
N GLY A 72 9.93 9.24 1.18
CA GLY A 72 9.15 8.12 1.72
C GLY A 72 9.03 8.07 3.23
N VAL A 73 9.63 8.98 4.01
CA VAL A 73 9.43 9.10 5.47
C VAL A 73 8.49 10.24 5.87
N PHE A 74 8.05 11.04 4.91
CA PHE A 74 7.18 12.19 5.12
C PHE A 74 5.75 11.88 4.62
N PHE A 75 4.77 12.70 5.04
CA PHE A 75 3.37 12.68 4.58
C PHE A 75 2.44 11.58 5.10
N GLY A 76 2.42 11.31 6.41
CA GLY A 76 1.37 10.47 7.01
C GLY A 76 1.25 9.12 6.29
N ASN A 77 2.31 8.31 6.36
CA ASN A 77 2.63 7.26 5.38
C ASN A 77 1.67 6.03 5.37
N HIS A 78 0.48 6.16 5.96
CA HIS A 78 -0.60 5.17 6.08
C HIS A 78 -1.82 5.62 5.28
N PRO A 79 -2.71 4.70 4.85
CA PRO A 79 -3.92 5.05 4.09
C PRO A 79 -4.74 6.12 4.81
N GLY A 80 -5.10 7.17 4.07
CA GLY A 80 -5.86 8.31 4.61
C GLY A 80 -5.06 9.33 5.42
N GLY A 81 -3.75 9.14 5.62
CA GLY A 81 -2.89 10.14 6.23
C GLY A 81 -2.90 11.44 5.44
N ARG A 82 -2.87 12.58 6.15
CA ARG A 82 -2.92 13.89 5.48
C ARG A 82 -1.72 14.06 4.53
N PHE A 83 -2.00 14.64 3.35
CA PHE A 83 -1.02 14.98 2.31
C PHE A 83 -0.49 13.80 1.47
N LEU A 84 -1.00 12.58 1.67
CA LEU A 84 -0.63 11.43 0.84
C LEU A 84 -0.89 11.65 -0.66
N GLU A 85 -1.94 12.39 -0.99
CA GLU A 85 -2.29 12.74 -2.36
C GLU A 85 -1.25 13.67 -3.03
N ILE A 86 -0.50 14.44 -2.23
CA ILE A 86 0.66 15.22 -2.71
C ILE A 86 1.79 14.27 -3.09
N GLN A 87 2.07 13.27 -2.24
CA GLN A 87 3.08 12.26 -2.52
C GLN A 87 2.71 11.45 -3.78
N ASP A 88 1.45 11.07 -3.95
CA ASP A 88 0.95 10.42 -5.17
C ASP A 88 1.20 11.25 -6.41
N CYS A 89 0.87 12.55 -6.35
CA CYS A 89 1.12 13.44 -7.47
C CYS A 89 2.61 13.52 -7.82
N LEU A 90 3.51 13.51 -6.83
CA LEU A 90 4.96 13.55 -7.08
C LEU A 90 5.45 12.27 -7.77
N TRP A 91 4.94 11.12 -7.33
CA TRP A 91 5.23 9.83 -7.98
C TRP A 91 4.65 9.76 -9.39
N ILE A 92 3.42 10.20 -9.60
CA ILE A 92 2.78 10.28 -10.92
C ILE A 92 3.61 11.17 -11.84
N PHE A 93 3.98 12.37 -11.39
CA PHE A 93 4.84 13.28 -12.15
C PHE A 93 6.16 12.60 -12.53
N TRP A 94 6.84 12.00 -11.55
CA TRP A 94 8.12 11.33 -11.76
C TRP A 94 8.01 10.19 -12.78
N CYS A 95 6.98 9.34 -12.67
CA CYS A 95 6.72 8.22 -13.57
C CYS A 95 6.38 8.68 -14.99
N VAL A 96 5.39 9.57 -15.14
CA VAL A 96 4.92 10.06 -16.45
C VAL A 96 6.06 10.73 -17.20
N ARG A 97 6.84 11.57 -16.53
CA ARG A 97 7.99 12.22 -17.14
C ARG A 97 9.06 11.22 -17.59
N GLY A 98 9.31 10.19 -16.78
CA GLY A 98 10.21 9.09 -17.14
C GLY A 98 9.75 8.33 -18.38
N ILE A 99 8.48 7.95 -18.43
CA ILE A 99 7.86 7.21 -19.54
C ILE A 99 7.91 8.03 -20.83
N VAL A 100 7.50 9.30 -20.78
CA VAL A 100 7.50 10.20 -21.94
C VAL A 100 8.93 10.40 -22.45
N ARG A 101 9.90 10.64 -21.56
CA ARG A 101 11.31 10.83 -21.94
C ARG A 101 11.92 9.59 -22.57
N ASN A 102 11.70 8.44 -21.98
CA ASN A 102 12.17 7.17 -22.52
C ASN A 102 11.58 6.93 -23.92
N ARG A 103 10.29 7.25 -24.11
CA ARG A 103 9.62 7.14 -25.42
C ARG A 103 10.16 8.12 -26.46
N LEU A 104 10.42 9.37 -26.08
CA LEU A 104 11.03 10.37 -26.97
C LEU A 104 12.44 9.98 -27.42
N GLN A 105 13.13 9.13 -26.66
CA GLN A 105 14.42 8.54 -27.05
C GLN A 105 14.28 7.29 -27.95
N GLY A 106 13.07 6.96 -28.40
CA GLY A 106 12.81 5.82 -29.28
C GLY A 106 12.65 4.48 -28.56
N ASN A 107 12.72 4.44 -27.23
CA ASN A 107 12.47 3.21 -26.47
C ASN A 107 10.97 3.00 -26.31
N SER A 108 10.49 1.80 -26.60
CA SER A 108 9.10 1.43 -26.34
C SER A 108 9.01 0.44 -25.17
N PHE A 109 7.94 0.59 -24.38
CA PHE A 109 7.68 -0.23 -23.20
C PHE A 109 7.74 -1.74 -23.52
N LEU A 110 7.09 -2.20 -24.59
CA LEU A 110 7.03 -3.62 -24.96
C LEU A 110 8.32 -4.17 -25.59
N GLN A 111 9.24 -3.32 -26.04
CA GLN A 111 10.47 -3.76 -26.68
C GLN A 111 11.64 -3.91 -25.70
N ASP A 112 11.53 -3.34 -24.52
CA ASP A 112 12.52 -3.45 -23.47
C ASP A 112 12.76 -4.92 -23.07
N ALA A 113 14.03 -5.25 -22.80
CA ALA A 113 14.46 -6.58 -22.42
C ALA A 113 13.89 -7.00 -21.05
N PHE A 114 13.70 -6.06 -20.12
CA PHE A 114 13.22 -6.36 -18.77
C PHE A 114 11.86 -7.08 -18.78
N TRP A 115 10.89 -6.57 -19.53
CA TRP A 115 9.52 -7.14 -19.59
C TRP A 115 9.46 -8.52 -20.25
N LYS A 116 10.54 -8.95 -20.91
CA LYS A 116 10.64 -10.29 -21.48
C LYS A 116 11.20 -11.30 -20.48
N ARG A 117 11.73 -10.84 -19.34
CA ARG A 117 12.27 -11.72 -18.30
C ARG A 117 11.14 -12.30 -17.45
N PRO A 118 11.35 -13.47 -16.83
CA PRO A 118 10.30 -14.12 -16.02
C PRO A 118 9.75 -13.24 -14.90
N ILE A 119 10.59 -12.46 -14.21
CA ILE A 119 10.09 -11.52 -13.19
C ILE A 119 9.29 -10.38 -13.81
N GLY A 120 9.71 -9.82 -14.94
CA GLY A 120 8.93 -8.80 -15.66
C GLY A 120 7.56 -9.32 -16.11
N ILE A 121 7.50 -10.55 -16.63
CA ILE A 121 6.25 -11.23 -17.01
C ILE A 121 5.38 -11.47 -15.77
N LEU A 122 5.94 -11.97 -14.67
CA LEU A 122 5.19 -12.25 -13.44
C LEU A 122 4.64 -10.97 -12.80
N LEU A 123 5.36 -9.85 -12.86
CA LEU A 123 4.85 -8.55 -12.40
C LEU A 123 3.66 -8.07 -13.24
N ILE A 124 3.71 -8.24 -14.57
CA ILE A 124 2.57 -7.95 -15.45
C ILE A 124 1.39 -8.86 -15.08
N LEU A 125 1.62 -10.16 -14.95
CA LEU A 125 0.56 -11.13 -14.62
C LEU A 125 -0.06 -10.86 -13.24
N PHE A 126 0.74 -10.45 -12.26
CA PHE A 126 0.26 -10.04 -10.94
C PHE A 126 -0.57 -8.76 -11.00
N GLY A 127 -0.16 -7.76 -11.79
CA GLY A 127 -1.00 -6.58 -12.04
C GLY A 127 -2.31 -6.93 -12.76
N CYS A 128 -2.25 -7.81 -13.76
CA CYS A 128 -3.42 -8.30 -14.47
C CYS A 128 -4.38 -9.09 -13.57
N SER A 129 -3.88 -9.91 -12.64
CA SER A 129 -4.75 -10.59 -11.68
C SER A 129 -5.45 -9.61 -10.75
N GLY A 130 -4.80 -8.48 -10.41
CA GLY A 130 -5.45 -7.35 -9.73
C GLY A 130 -6.64 -6.78 -10.50
N PHE A 131 -6.46 -6.50 -11.80
CA PHE A 131 -7.56 -6.01 -12.65
C PHE A 131 -8.69 -7.04 -12.81
N LEU A 132 -8.34 -8.32 -13.03
CA LEU A 132 -9.31 -9.40 -13.16
C LEU A 132 -10.11 -9.61 -11.88
N SER A 133 -9.44 -9.53 -10.73
CA SER A 133 -10.07 -9.58 -9.42
C SER A 133 -11.08 -8.44 -9.24
N LEU A 134 -10.72 -7.20 -9.57
CA LEU A 134 -11.67 -6.08 -9.49
C LEU A 134 -12.84 -6.25 -10.47
N ALA A 135 -12.59 -6.73 -11.68
CA ALA A 135 -13.64 -7.01 -12.68
C ALA A 135 -14.59 -8.12 -12.24
N ALA A 136 -14.12 -9.09 -11.45
CA ALA A 136 -14.93 -10.16 -10.87
C ALA A 136 -15.82 -9.68 -9.70
N ASN A 137 -15.68 -8.43 -9.28
CA ASN A 137 -16.37 -7.85 -8.12
C ASN A 137 -17.08 -6.53 -8.50
N PRO A 138 -18.10 -6.58 -9.38
CA PRO A 138 -18.79 -5.38 -9.88
C PRO A 138 -19.49 -4.59 -8.75
N ASP A 139 -19.88 -5.25 -7.67
CA ASP A 139 -20.54 -4.60 -6.53
C ASP A 139 -19.64 -3.55 -5.87
N LEU A 140 -18.33 -3.86 -5.73
CA LEU A 140 -17.33 -2.92 -5.23
C LEU A 140 -17.28 -1.64 -6.08
N LEU A 141 -17.41 -1.79 -7.41
CA LEU A 141 -17.47 -0.65 -8.33
C LEU A 141 -18.82 0.07 -8.28
N SER A 142 -19.91 -0.66 -8.03
CA SER A 142 -21.25 -0.10 -7.90
C SER A 142 -21.37 0.85 -6.70
N ASP A 143 -20.65 0.55 -5.63
CA ASP A 143 -20.62 1.35 -4.40
C ASP A 143 -20.00 2.74 -4.60
N LEU A 144 -19.23 2.96 -5.67
CA LEU A 144 -18.72 4.29 -6.06
C LEU A 144 -19.83 5.34 -6.23
N ARG A 145 -21.09 4.93 -6.41
CA ARG A 145 -22.24 5.85 -6.47
C ARG A 145 -22.42 6.66 -5.19
N PHE A 146 -22.09 6.06 -4.04
CA PHE A 146 -22.21 6.65 -2.70
C PHE A 146 -21.06 7.61 -2.35
N TYR A 147 -20.01 7.64 -3.18
CA TYR A 147 -18.80 8.43 -2.93
C TYR A 147 -18.68 9.60 -3.92
N GLN A 148 -18.01 10.65 -3.47
CA GLN A 148 -17.69 11.82 -4.28
C GLN A 148 -16.67 11.44 -5.37
N LYS A 149 -16.84 12.04 -6.57
CA LYS A 149 -16.01 11.74 -7.74
C LYS A 149 -15.08 12.91 -8.03
N GLY A 150 -13.80 12.64 -8.25
CA GLY A 150 -12.83 13.67 -8.60
C GLY A 150 -11.40 13.25 -8.29
N TRP A 151 -10.45 14.02 -8.79
CA TRP A 151 -9.02 13.73 -8.64
C TRP A 151 -8.57 13.69 -7.17
N PHE A 152 -9.04 14.64 -6.36
CA PHE A 152 -8.77 14.66 -4.93
C PHE A 152 -9.27 13.38 -4.23
N TRP A 153 -10.56 13.06 -4.32
CA TRP A 153 -11.12 11.88 -3.64
C TRP A 153 -10.54 10.57 -4.15
N PHE A 154 -10.18 10.49 -5.44
CA PHE A 154 -9.47 9.32 -5.96
C PHE A 154 -8.12 9.14 -5.26
N LEU A 155 -7.28 10.19 -5.18
CA LEU A 155 -5.96 10.10 -4.55
C LEU A 155 -6.02 10.03 -3.02
N HIS A 156 -6.99 10.69 -2.40
CA HIS A 156 -7.21 10.70 -0.95
C HIS A 156 -7.76 9.37 -0.42
N SER A 157 -8.38 8.55 -1.28
CA SER A 157 -9.17 7.40 -0.85
C SER A 157 -8.49 6.50 0.19
N THR A 158 -9.22 6.06 1.20
CA THR A 158 -8.70 5.20 2.26
C THR A 158 -9.03 3.73 2.00
N GLU A 159 -8.41 2.81 2.74
CA GLU A 159 -8.64 1.36 2.62
C GLU A 159 -10.09 0.90 2.87
N LEU A 160 -10.91 1.79 3.44
CA LEU A 160 -12.34 1.62 3.65
C LEU A 160 -13.18 2.02 2.43
N GLU A 161 -12.56 2.51 1.37
CA GLU A 161 -13.25 3.08 0.22
C GLU A 161 -13.05 2.25 -1.05
N PRO A 162 -14.08 2.14 -1.90
CA PRO A 162 -14.02 1.36 -3.14
C PRO A 162 -12.99 1.90 -4.16
N ASN A 163 -12.60 3.18 -4.06
CA ASN A 163 -11.57 3.77 -4.91
C ASN A 163 -10.14 3.33 -4.56
N TYR A 164 -9.89 2.90 -3.32
CA TYR A 164 -8.54 2.57 -2.85
C TYR A 164 -7.89 1.40 -3.59
N PRO A 165 -8.59 0.27 -3.80
CA PRO A 165 -8.15 -0.80 -4.70
C PRO A 165 -7.70 -0.32 -6.08
N LEU A 166 -8.52 0.53 -6.72
CA LEU A 166 -8.26 1.07 -8.06
C LEU A 166 -7.04 1.98 -8.05
N LYS A 167 -6.95 2.86 -7.05
CA LYS A 167 -5.81 3.77 -6.87
C LYS A 167 -4.51 2.99 -6.71
N LEU A 168 -4.43 2.07 -5.75
CA LEU A 168 -3.18 1.37 -5.48
C LEU A 168 -2.73 0.55 -6.69
N LEU A 169 -3.64 -0.14 -7.36
CA LEU A 169 -3.32 -0.89 -8.57
C LEU A 169 -2.82 0.04 -9.69
N PHE A 170 -3.48 1.18 -9.91
CA PHE A 170 -3.06 2.19 -10.88
C PHE A 170 -1.66 2.73 -10.57
N LEU A 171 -1.42 3.15 -9.32
CA LEU A 171 -0.14 3.70 -8.87
C LEU A 171 0.97 2.65 -8.97
N GLY A 172 0.71 1.40 -8.58
CA GLY A 172 1.68 0.32 -8.67
C GLY A 172 2.10 0.02 -10.11
N VAL A 173 1.14 -0.11 -11.03
CA VAL A 173 1.44 -0.35 -12.46
C VAL A 173 2.16 0.84 -13.08
N LEU A 174 1.72 2.07 -12.78
CA LEU A 174 2.37 3.28 -13.25
C LEU A 174 3.81 3.39 -12.72
N PHE A 175 4.01 3.04 -11.45
CA PHE A 175 5.32 3.07 -10.81
C PHE A 175 6.27 2.01 -11.39
N CYS A 176 5.80 0.77 -11.59
CA CYS A 176 6.52 -0.28 -12.31
C CYS A 176 7.04 0.22 -13.68
N ALA A 177 6.14 0.78 -14.50
CA ALA A 177 6.48 1.29 -15.83
C ALA A 177 7.39 2.52 -15.77
N GLY A 178 7.12 3.44 -14.84
CA GLY A 178 7.88 4.66 -14.61
C GLY A 178 9.32 4.37 -14.19
N PHE A 179 9.52 3.43 -13.27
CA PHE A 179 10.84 3.05 -12.76
C PHE A 179 11.72 2.47 -13.85
N VAL A 180 11.21 1.49 -14.60
CA VAL A 180 11.94 0.87 -15.72
C VAL A 180 12.25 1.91 -16.81
N ALA A 181 11.28 2.77 -17.16
CA ALA A 181 11.50 3.84 -18.13
C ALA A 181 12.56 4.86 -17.67
N ARG A 182 12.56 5.22 -16.37
CA ARG A 182 13.55 6.12 -15.78
C ARG A 182 14.94 5.51 -15.79
N ALA A 183 15.07 4.23 -15.42
CA ALA A 183 16.33 3.51 -15.47
C ALA A 183 16.90 3.53 -16.89
N ASN A 184 16.13 3.09 -17.89
CA ASN A 184 16.58 3.10 -19.28
C ASN A 184 16.97 4.48 -19.80
N TRP A 185 16.19 5.51 -19.45
CA TRP A 185 16.47 6.89 -19.86
C TRP A 185 17.80 7.40 -19.28
N LEU A 186 18.04 7.15 -17.98
CA LEU A 186 19.16 7.75 -17.26
C LEU A 186 20.44 6.91 -17.32
N GLU A 187 20.34 5.60 -17.58
CA GLU A 187 21.49 4.69 -17.68
C GLU A 187 22.20 4.77 -19.03
N ARG A 188 21.46 4.98 -20.13
CA ARG A 188 22.02 5.06 -21.50
C ARG A 188 22.95 6.26 -21.73
N LYS A 189 22.96 7.25 -20.82
CA LYS A 189 23.87 8.40 -20.88
C LYS A 189 25.27 8.10 -20.31
N ASN A 190 25.44 6.96 -19.63
CA ASN A 190 26.68 6.55 -18.94
C ASN A 190 27.22 5.22 -19.51
N GLU A 191 27.42 5.13 -20.83
CA GLU A 191 27.91 3.92 -21.54
C GLU A 191 29.31 3.42 -21.10
N ASN A 192 30.01 4.12 -20.20
CA ASN A 192 31.39 3.79 -19.82
C ASN A 192 31.58 3.18 -18.42
N SER A 193 30.54 2.85 -17.66
CA SER A 193 30.73 2.14 -16.37
C SER A 193 29.74 1.00 -16.17
N GLU A 194 30.17 -0.22 -16.50
CA GLU A 194 29.41 -1.46 -16.34
C GLU A 194 29.10 -1.84 -14.87
N THR A 195 29.70 -1.15 -13.88
CA THR A 195 29.75 -1.67 -12.51
C THR A 195 28.72 -1.10 -11.55
N ASN A 196 28.15 0.10 -11.76
CA ASN A 196 27.07 0.60 -10.90
C ASN A 196 26.26 1.69 -11.61
N SER A 197 24.96 1.48 -11.81
CA SER A 197 24.13 2.47 -12.50
C SER A 197 23.92 3.72 -11.64
N ALA A 198 24.12 4.91 -12.23
CA ALA A 198 23.98 6.18 -11.51
C ALA A 198 22.53 6.39 -11.03
N PHE A 199 21.57 5.91 -11.80
CA PHE A 199 20.16 5.89 -11.44
C PHE A 199 19.90 5.07 -10.17
N LEU A 200 20.36 3.81 -10.15
CA LEU A 200 20.15 2.94 -9.00
C LEU A 200 20.85 3.51 -7.77
N PHE A 201 22.08 4.03 -7.91
CA PHE A 201 22.81 4.68 -6.82
C PHE A 201 22.04 5.88 -6.23
N ALA A 202 21.44 6.72 -7.09
CA ALA A 202 20.63 7.84 -6.62
C ALA A 202 19.35 7.38 -5.91
N PHE A 203 18.67 6.36 -6.45
CA PHE A 203 17.45 5.82 -5.86
C PHE A 203 17.71 5.13 -4.51
N THR A 204 18.68 4.21 -4.44
CA THR A 204 19.03 3.51 -3.19
C THR A 204 19.65 4.45 -2.16
N GLY A 205 20.42 5.46 -2.61
CA GLY A 205 20.91 6.54 -1.76
C GLY A 205 19.78 7.37 -1.15
N GLY A 206 18.71 7.61 -1.91
CA GLY A 206 17.52 8.30 -1.39
C GLY A 206 16.81 7.49 -0.30
N ILE A 207 16.61 6.17 -0.53
CA ILE A 207 16.05 5.27 0.49
C ILE A 207 16.93 5.26 1.75
N PHE A 208 18.24 5.13 1.57
CA PHE A 208 19.21 5.17 2.68
C PHE A 208 19.10 6.48 3.47
N PHE A 209 19.03 7.62 2.79
CA PHE A 209 18.89 8.92 3.44
C PHE A 209 17.58 9.02 4.23
N GLY A 210 16.46 8.54 3.66
CA GLY A 210 15.19 8.45 4.38
C GLY A 210 15.29 7.57 5.64
N MET A 211 15.89 6.37 5.52
CA MET A 211 16.16 5.50 6.67
C MET A 211 16.99 6.21 7.74
N PHE A 212 18.10 6.84 7.35
CA PHE A 212 18.96 7.58 8.26
C PHE A 212 18.19 8.68 9.02
N VAL A 213 17.43 9.52 8.31
CA VAL A 213 16.59 10.56 8.92
C VAL A 213 15.60 9.95 9.90
N SER A 214 14.90 8.87 9.52
CA SER A 214 13.93 8.23 10.40
C SER A 214 14.56 7.61 11.66
N ILE A 215 15.75 7.03 11.56
CA ILE A 215 16.50 6.50 12.71
C ILE A 215 16.93 7.65 13.63
N CYS A 216 17.52 8.72 13.07
CA CYS A 216 17.94 9.88 13.84
C CYS A 216 16.77 10.55 14.57
N VAL A 217 15.63 10.71 13.90
CA VAL A 217 14.41 11.27 14.53
C VAL A 217 13.89 10.33 15.62
N GLY A 218 13.86 9.01 15.40
CA GLY A 218 13.43 8.03 16.41
C GLY A 218 14.35 7.99 17.64
N TRP A 219 15.66 8.14 17.45
CA TRP A 219 16.61 8.27 18.56
C TRP A 219 16.44 9.61 19.28
N ALA A 220 16.22 10.70 18.54
CA ALA A 220 15.96 12.00 19.13
C ALA A 220 14.66 12.03 19.93
N GLU A 221 13.60 11.35 19.46
CA GLU A 221 12.35 11.12 20.18
C GLU A 221 12.60 10.41 21.53
N TYR A 222 13.50 9.43 21.55
CA TYR A 222 13.86 8.72 22.77
C TYR A 222 14.68 9.57 23.75
N PHE A 223 15.73 10.24 23.27
CA PHE A 223 16.67 10.97 24.13
C PHE A 223 16.18 12.35 24.56
N PHE A 224 15.34 13.01 23.75
CA PHE A 224 14.93 14.40 23.98
C PHE A 224 13.40 14.50 24.11
N PRO A 225 12.87 14.74 25.34
CA PRO A 225 11.43 14.91 25.55
C PRO A 225 10.81 16.02 24.70
N VAL A 226 11.55 17.09 24.42
CA VAL A 226 11.10 18.21 23.56
C VAL A 226 10.77 17.73 22.14
N VAL A 227 11.60 16.85 21.58
CA VAL A 227 11.38 16.29 20.23
C VAL A 227 10.12 15.45 20.21
N LYS A 228 9.95 14.57 21.20
CA LYS A 228 8.74 13.75 21.34
C LYS A 228 7.47 14.59 21.47
N THR A 229 7.46 15.58 22.37
CA THR A 229 6.31 16.48 22.53
C THR A 229 6.00 17.23 21.24
N THR A 230 7.03 17.66 20.49
CA THR A 230 6.85 18.34 19.21
C THR A 230 6.25 17.42 18.14
N LEU A 231 6.75 16.18 18.04
CA LEU A 231 6.20 15.16 17.14
C LEU A 231 4.76 14.80 17.49
N ASP A 232 4.43 14.72 18.79
CA ASP A 232 3.08 14.44 19.28
C ASP A 232 2.10 15.57 18.95
N ILE A 233 2.50 16.83 19.17
CA ILE A 233 1.70 18.02 18.81
C ILE A 233 1.48 18.04 17.30
N TYR A 234 2.53 17.76 16.53
CA TYR A 234 2.45 17.75 15.08
C TYR A 234 1.53 16.63 14.55
N HIS A 235 1.59 15.42 15.12
CA HIS A 235 0.69 14.34 14.72
C HIS A 235 -0.76 14.60 15.13
N THR A 236 -0.99 15.15 16.32
CA THR A 236 -2.35 15.53 16.73
C THR A 236 -2.90 16.62 15.80
N TRP A 237 -2.05 17.56 15.37
CA TRP A 237 -2.43 18.56 14.39
C TRP A 237 -2.70 17.96 13.00
N LEU A 238 -1.89 16.98 12.57
CA LEU A 238 -2.06 16.26 11.30
C LEU A 238 -3.27 15.33 11.29
N ASP A 239 -3.39 14.39 12.20
CA ASP A 239 -4.37 13.30 12.09
C ASP A 239 -5.48 13.38 13.14
N GLY A 240 -5.43 14.37 14.05
CA GLY A 240 -6.48 14.60 15.05
C GLY A 240 -6.43 13.66 16.26
N TYR A 241 -5.51 12.70 16.28
CA TYR A 241 -5.32 11.77 17.39
C TYR A 241 -3.83 11.47 17.64
N LYS A 242 -3.55 10.71 18.70
CA LYS A 242 -2.23 10.13 18.98
C LYS A 242 -2.37 8.65 19.33
N LEU A 243 -1.56 7.80 18.73
CA LEU A 243 -1.49 6.39 19.07
C LEU A 243 -0.28 6.13 19.98
N VAL A 244 -0.52 6.03 21.29
CA VAL A 244 0.52 5.64 22.25
C VAL A 244 0.70 4.13 22.18
N ALA A 245 1.82 3.67 21.60
CA ALA A 245 2.14 2.25 21.52
C ALA A 245 3.22 1.88 22.55
N LEU A 246 2.87 1.03 23.51
CA LEU A 246 3.82 0.41 24.43
C LEU A 246 4.67 -0.63 23.70
N PRO A 247 5.99 -0.73 23.95
CA PRO A 247 6.81 -1.75 23.32
C PRO A 247 6.38 -3.16 23.75
N HIS A 248 6.53 -4.14 22.87
CA HIS A 248 6.27 -5.53 23.22
C HIS A 248 7.57 -6.22 23.60
N SER A 249 7.60 -6.80 24.79
CA SER A 249 8.67 -7.73 25.13
C SER A 249 8.50 -9.05 24.38
N LEU A 250 9.58 -9.50 23.73
CA LEU A 250 9.75 -10.86 23.19
C LEU A 250 10.40 -11.78 24.24
N ILE A 251 11.20 -11.20 25.14
CA ILE A 251 11.97 -11.91 26.15
C ILE A 251 11.65 -11.25 27.49
N PRO A 252 10.85 -11.88 28.38
CA PRO A 252 10.42 -11.28 29.64
C PRO A 252 11.58 -10.69 30.46
N ALA A 253 12.74 -11.33 30.46
CA ALA A 253 13.94 -10.85 31.15
C ALA A 253 14.51 -9.51 30.65
N LEU A 254 14.22 -9.15 29.40
CA LEU A 254 14.67 -7.90 28.76
C LEU A 254 13.62 -6.78 28.83
N GLU A 255 12.43 -7.04 29.35
CA GLU A 255 11.34 -6.08 29.43
C GLU A 255 11.73 -4.83 30.24
N LYS A 256 12.52 -5.01 31.30
CA LYS A 256 13.06 -3.90 32.13
C LYS A 256 14.01 -2.96 31.38
N TYR A 257 14.54 -3.37 30.24
CA TYR A 257 15.44 -2.57 29.40
C TYR A 257 14.71 -1.93 28.21
N LEU A 258 13.42 -2.24 28.00
CA LEU A 258 12.63 -1.56 26.99
C LEU A 258 12.31 -0.13 27.45
N PRO A 259 12.21 0.82 26.51
CA PRO A 259 11.78 2.16 26.83
C PRO A 259 10.34 2.14 27.36
N LYS A 260 9.94 3.13 28.16
CA LYS A 260 8.55 3.22 28.65
C LYS A 260 7.55 3.33 27.50
N ASP A 261 7.93 4.07 26.45
CA ASP A 261 7.19 4.20 25.20
C ASP A 261 8.10 3.78 24.03
N ALA A 262 7.55 3.04 23.07
CA ALA A 262 8.30 2.65 21.88
C ALA A 262 8.66 3.88 21.04
N ILE A 263 9.83 3.87 20.39
CA ILE A 263 10.16 4.88 19.39
C ILE A 263 9.32 4.68 18.13
N GLN A 264 8.78 5.76 17.58
CA GLN A 264 7.86 5.73 16.44
C GLN A 264 8.34 6.59 15.26
N SER A 265 9.26 7.53 15.51
CA SER A 265 9.80 8.45 14.51
C SER A 265 8.68 9.20 13.76
N LEU A 266 8.89 9.52 12.48
CA LEU A 266 7.94 10.18 11.59
C LEU A 266 6.78 9.27 11.12
N PHE A 267 6.65 8.08 11.70
CA PHE A 267 5.59 7.15 11.35
C PHE A 267 4.47 7.11 12.40
N TRP A 268 4.69 7.62 13.61
CA TRP A 268 3.72 7.61 14.73
C TRP A 268 3.07 6.25 15.01
N ASN A 269 3.73 5.19 14.55
CA ASN A 269 3.37 3.80 14.74
C ASN A 269 4.65 2.96 14.62
N ARG A 270 4.96 2.24 15.70
CA ARG A 270 6.17 1.39 15.78
C ARG A 270 6.23 0.30 14.70
N SER A 271 5.09 -0.27 14.31
CA SER A 271 5.06 -1.33 13.28
C SER A 271 5.35 -0.73 11.92
N TRP A 272 4.82 0.47 11.65
CA TRP A 272 5.08 1.18 10.40
C TRP A 272 6.55 1.62 10.28
N PHE A 273 7.13 2.08 11.39
CA PHE A 273 8.55 2.39 11.41
C PHE A 273 9.40 1.13 11.19
N ALA A 274 9.06 0.01 11.85
CA ALA A 274 9.78 -1.25 11.68
C ALA A 274 9.75 -1.77 10.23
N ILE A 275 8.58 -1.81 9.60
CA ILE A 275 8.44 -2.34 8.24
C ILE A 275 9.17 -1.46 7.22
N TYR A 276 9.18 -0.13 7.41
CA TYR A 276 9.93 0.78 6.56
C TYR A 276 11.43 0.50 6.62
N LEU A 277 11.97 0.26 7.82
CA LEU A 277 13.39 -0.08 7.96
C LEU A 277 13.71 -1.45 7.34
N ILE A 278 12.86 -2.47 7.56
CA ILE A 278 13.05 -3.81 7.00
C ILE A 278 13.00 -3.79 5.47
N SER A 279 12.01 -3.11 4.88
CA SER A 279 11.87 -2.97 3.42
C SER A 279 13.02 -2.17 2.78
N GLY A 280 13.64 -1.27 3.54
CA GLY A 280 14.84 -0.53 3.13
C GLY A 280 16.15 -1.34 3.15
N LEU A 281 16.24 -2.46 3.89
CA LEU A 281 17.50 -3.20 4.09
C LEU A 281 18.19 -3.65 2.78
N PRO A 282 17.49 -4.24 1.79
CA PRO A 282 18.14 -4.64 0.53
C PRO A 282 18.80 -3.47 -0.19
N PHE A 283 18.16 -2.30 -0.15
CA PHE A 283 18.63 -1.08 -0.79
C PHE A 283 19.78 -0.43 -0.02
N LEU A 284 19.74 -0.47 1.31
CA LEU A 284 20.84 -0.05 2.18
C LEU A 284 22.13 -0.81 1.84
N PHE A 285 22.09 -2.15 1.82
CA PHE A 285 23.28 -2.94 1.52
C PHE A 285 23.73 -2.80 0.06
N SER A 286 22.79 -2.65 -0.88
CA SER A 286 23.11 -2.31 -2.27
C SER A 286 23.83 -0.96 -2.40
N PHE A 287 23.36 0.08 -1.69
CA PHE A 287 23.98 1.41 -1.69
C PHE A 287 25.37 1.41 -1.05
N LEU A 288 25.50 0.83 0.15
CA LEU A 288 26.78 0.79 0.88
C LEU A 288 27.88 0.09 0.07
N SER A 289 27.53 -1.01 -0.60
CA SER A 289 28.47 -1.70 -1.50
C SER A 289 28.83 -0.86 -2.74
N ALA A 290 27.86 -0.23 -3.39
CA ALA A 290 28.14 0.62 -4.55
C ALA A 290 28.98 1.86 -4.18
N ALA A 291 28.80 2.41 -2.98
CA ALA A 291 29.58 3.54 -2.45
C ALA A 291 31.04 3.16 -2.16
N SER A 292 31.27 1.95 -1.64
CA SER A 292 32.61 1.38 -1.40
C SER A 292 33.45 1.31 -2.68
N GLU A 293 32.82 0.93 -3.81
CA GLU A 293 33.49 0.76 -5.11
C GLU A 293 33.77 2.08 -5.85
N LYS A 294 32.95 3.13 -5.65
CA LYS A 294 32.94 4.33 -6.52
C LYS A 294 33.80 5.52 -6.07
N GLN A 295 34.23 5.67 -4.82
CA GLN A 295 34.89 6.93 -4.38
C GLN A 295 35.95 6.86 -3.27
N ASN A 296 36.83 7.87 -3.32
CA ASN A 296 37.89 8.31 -2.39
C ASN A 296 37.48 8.51 -0.90
N PHE A 297 36.27 8.15 -0.48
CA PHE A 297 35.86 8.24 0.91
C PHE A 297 36.52 7.12 1.72
N ARG A 298 37.69 7.43 2.31
CA ARG A 298 38.47 6.51 3.19
C ARG A 298 37.64 5.82 4.27
N ILE A 299 36.54 6.45 4.67
CA ILE A 299 35.56 5.95 5.62
C ILE A 299 34.99 4.62 5.07
N PHE A 300 34.32 4.59 3.92
CA PHE A 300 33.63 3.39 3.41
C PHE A 300 34.52 2.29 2.79
N GLN A 301 35.83 2.51 2.68
CA GLN A 301 36.77 1.52 2.10
C GLN A 301 36.93 0.24 2.93
N LYS A 302 36.56 0.28 4.22
CA LYS A 302 36.69 -0.86 5.14
C LYS A 302 35.32 -1.41 5.51
N GLU A 303 34.78 -2.26 4.64
CA GLU A 303 33.47 -2.91 4.82
C GLU A 303 33.34 -3.62 6.18
N TRP A 304 34.44 -4.17 6.71
CA TRP A 304 34.50 -4.84 8.01
C TRP A 304 34.26 -3.93 9.22
N ILE A 305 34.28 -2.60 9.05
CA ILE A 305 33.99 -1.62 10.12
C ILE A 305 32.53 -1.16 10.05
N TRP A 306 32.06 -0.75 8.86
CA TRP A 306 30.73 -0.13 8.72
C TRP A 306 29.59 -1.15 8.71
N ILE A 307 29.82 -2.38 8.24
CA ILE A 307 28.78 -3.41 8.27
C ILE A 307 28.42 -3.78 9.72
N PRO A 308 29.37 -4.12 10.62
CA PRO A 308 29.04 -4.35 12.03
C PRO A 308 28.40 -3.15 12.70
N LEU A 309 28.91 -1.93 12.44
CA LEU A 309 28.33 -0.72 13.01
C LEU A 309 26.87 -0.52 12.58
N THR A 310 26.57 -0.71 11.30
CA THR A 310 25.21 -0.62 10.75
C THR A 310 24.29 -1.65 11.39
N VAL A 311 24.77 -2.90 11.53
CA VAL A 311 24.03 -3.99 12.20
C VAL A 311 23.75 -3.65 13.67
N VAL A 312 24.71 -3.07 14.40
CA VAL A 312 24.53 -2.66 15.79
C VAL A 312 23.50 -1.52 15.90
N ILE A 313 23.61 -0.49 15.07
CA ILE A 313 22.64 0.63 15.06
C ILE A 313 21.23 0.13 14.79
N LEU A 314 21.06 -0.74 13.78
CA LEU A 314 19.77 -1.34 13.47
C LEU A 314 19.27 -2.23 14.60
N GLY A 315 20.14 -3.04 15.21
CA GLY A 315 19.79 -3.90 16.35
C GLY A 315 19.26 -3.13 17.54
N ILE A 316 19.95 -2.05 17.93
CA ILE A 316 19.50 -1.14 19.01
C ILE A 316 18.17 -0.49 18.62
N THR A 317 18.06 -0.02 17.38
CA THR A 317 16.84 0.64 16.88
C THR A 317 15.64 -0.32 16.92
N PHE A 318 15.74 -1.53 16.37
CA PHE A 318 14.66 -2.52 16.40
C PHE A 318 14.28 -2.95 17.82
N PHE A 319 15.27 -3.03 18.72
CA PHE A 319 15.01 -3.29 20.14
C PHE A 319 14.16 -2.18 20.77
N TRP A 320 14.50 -0.91 20.55
CA TRP A 320 13.74 0.24 21.08
C TRP A 320 12.40 0.48 20.38
N ILE A 321 12.24 0.09 19.11
CA ILE A 321 10.92 0.06 18.45
C ILE A 321 10.01 -0.96 19.16
N GLY A 322 10.57 -2.08 19.64
CA GLY A 322 9.81 -3.09 20.39
C GLY A 322 8.65 -3.71 19.60
N ALA A 323 8.76 -3.76 18.26
CA ALA A 323 7.78 -4.42 17.38
C ALA A 323 8.24 -5.85 17.09
N ARG A 324 7.47 -6.85 17.55
CA ARG A 324 7.84 -8.28 17.47
C ARG A 324 8.20 -8.73 16.04
N GLY A 325 7.36 -8.37 15.06
CA GLY A 325 7.61 -8.71 13.64
C GLY A 325 8.90 -8.08 13.10
N GLY A 326 9.23 -6.86 13.52
CA GLY A 326 10.48 -6.18 13.13
C GLY A 326 11.71 -6.87 13.70
N VAL A 327 11.71 -7.19 14.99
CA VAL A 327 12.82 -7.89 15.65
C VAL A 327 13.00 -9.29 15.06
N LEU A 328 11.93 -10.07 14.87
CA LEU A 328 12.00 -11.41 14.29
C LEU A 328 12.51 -11.39 12.84
N SER A 329 12.11 -10.40 12.05
CA SER A 329 12.61 -10.23 10.68
C SER A 329 14.09 -9.84 10.66
N PHE A 330 14.52 -8.97 11.59
CA PHE A 330 15.92 -8.59 11.72
C PHE A 330 16.82 -9.76 12.19
N VAL A 331 16.35 -10.56 13.15
CA VAL A 331 17.05 -11.79 13.58
C VAL A 331 17.14 -12.79 12.43
N SER A 332 16.04 -12.94 11.66
CA SER A 332 16.02 -13.78 10.46
C SER A 332 17.01 -13.29 9.41
N PHE A 333 17.14 -11.97 9.21
CA PHE A 333 18.16 -11.38 8.36
C PHE A 333 19.56 -11.83 8.77
N LEU A 334 19.91 -11.74 10.06
CA LEU A 334 21.23 -12.13 10.56
C LEU A 334 21.49 -13.64 10.34
N ALA A 335 20.53 -14.47 10.73
CA ALA A 335 20.65 -15.93 10.62
C ALA A 335 20.76 -16.37 9.14
N ILE A 336 19.89 -15.87 8.27
CA ILE A 336 19.87 -16.24 6.85
C ILE A 336 21.10 -15.68 6.13
N SER A 337 21.57 -14.47 6.48
CA SER A 337 22.82 -13.93 5.91
C SER A 337 24.01 -14.81 6.25
N ALA A 338 24.12 -15.26 7.51
CA ALA A 338 25.18 -16.17 7.94
C ALA A 338 25.08 -17.53 7.23
N SER A 339 23.87 -18.11 7.11
CA SER A 339 23.65 -19.35 6.37
C SER A 339 23.96 -19.21 4.87
N ALA A 340 23.57 -18.09 4.25
CA ALA A 340 23.86 -17.81 2.85
C ALA A 340 25.36 -17.61 2.62
N TRP A 341 26.07 -16.97 3.57
CA TRP A 341 27.52 -16.83 3.51
C TRP A 341 28.21 -18.19 3.52
N PHE A 342 27.79 -19.09 4.42
CA PHE A 342 28.28 -20.47 4.43
C PHE A 342 27.98 -21.18 3.11
N TYR A 343 26.74 -21.11 2.63
CA TYR A 343 26.30 -21.71 1.38
C TYR A 343 27.16 -21.25 0.18
N PHE A 344 27.28 -19.94 -0.04
CA PHE A 344 28.05 -19.37 -1.15
C PHE A 344 29.56 -19.60 -1.04
N SER A 345 30.09 -19.73 0.18
CA SER A 345 31.51 -19.97 0.43
C SER A 345 31.90 -21.43 0.15
N PHE A 346 31.08 -22.39 0.59
CA PHE A 346 31.48 -23.80 0.62
C PHE A 346 30.79 -24.68 -0.43
N VAL A 347 29.58 -24.33 -0.87
CA VAL A 347 28.85 -25.14 -1.87
C VAL A 347 29.27 -24.74 -3.27
N LYS A 348 30.07 -25.58 -3.92
CA LYS A 348 30.56 -25.35 -5.29
C LYS A 348 29.96 -26.29 -6.34
N LYS A 349 29.43 -27.44 -5.93
CA LYS A 349 28.89 -28.44 -6.88
C LYS A 349 27.55 -27.98 -7.42
N GLU A 350 27.46 -27.89 -8.74
CA GLU A 350 26.31 -27.38 -9.46
C GLU A 350 24.99 -28.08 -9.14
N THR A 351 25.02 -29.41 -8.98
CA THR A 351 23.86 -30.21 -8.59
C THR A 351 23.31 -29.80 -7.23
N TRP A 352 24.19 -29.58 -6.25
CA TRP A 352 23.79 -29.18 -4.90
C TRP A 352 23.27 -27.74 -4.88
N ILE A 353 23.89 -26.84 -5.66
CA ILE A 353 23.43 -25.45 -5.80
C ILE A 353 21.98 -25.44 -6.31
N ARG A 354 21.71 -26.19 -7.38
CA ARG A 354 20.37 -26.28 -7.97
C ARG A 354 19.34 -26.87 -7.03
N ILE A 355 19.63 -28.02 -6.40
CA ILE A 355 18.70 -28.68 -5.48
C ILE A 355 18.39 -27.76 -4.29
N PHE A 356 19.41 -27.21 -3.65
CA PHE A 356 19.24 -26.31 -2.52
C PHE A 356 18.41 -25.07 -2.89
N SER A 357 18.70 -24.43 -4.02
CA SER A 357 17.98 -23.24 -4.47
C SER A 357 16.49 -23.51 -4.68
N ILE A 358 16.14 -24.66 -5.29
CA ILE A 358 14.74 -25.06 -5.50
C ILE A 358 14.07 -25.40 -4.18
N SER A 359 14.73 -26.20 -3.34
CA SER A 359 14.19 -26.62 -2.05
C SER A 359 13.96 -25.44 -1.12
N PHE A 360 14.92 -24.52 -1.01
CA PHE A 360 14.78 -23.29 -0.21
C PHE A 360 13.62 -22.44 -0.71
N ALA A 361 13.60 -22.11 -2.01
CA ALA A 361 12.54 -21.27 -2.58
C ALA A 361 11.15 -21.90 -2.38
N SER A 362 11.02 -23.20 -2.62
CA SER A 362 9.76 -23.94 -2.46
C SER A 362 9.32 -23.99 -1.00
N LEU A 363 10.20 -24.42 -0.08
CA LEU A 363 9.86 -24.56 1.33
C LEU A 363 9.54 -23.22 1.97
N PHE A 364 10.25 -22.15 1.59
CA PHE A 364 10.03 -20.83 2.18
C PHE A 364 8.69 -20.24 1.75
N VAL A 365 8.33 -20.36 0.46
CA VAL A 365 7.02 -19.94 -0.05
C VAL A 365 5.90 -20.80 0.53
N VAL A 366 6.06 -22.13 0.58
CA VAL A 366 5.07 -23.02 1.20
C VAL A 366 4.90 -22.72 2.68
N GLY A 367 5.99 -22.45 3.40
CA GLY A 367 5.96 -22.02 4.80
C GLY A 367 5.11 -20.77 5.01
N ALA A 368 5.22 -19.78 4.13
CA ALA A 368 4.40 -18.57 4.18
C ALA A 368 2.89 -18.83 3.95
N ILE A 369 2.56 -19.85 3.17
CA ILE A 369 1.16 -20.26 2.91
C ILE A 369 0.60 -21.04 4.11
N LEU A 370 1.40 -21.94 4.68
CA LEU A 370 0.97 -22.78 5.80
C LEU A 370 0.94 -22.02 7.13
N PHE A 371 1.76 -20.98 7.29
CA PHE A 371 1.84 -20.18 8.52
C PHE A 371 0.47 -19.67 9.02
N PRO A 372 -0.36 -18.95 8.23
CA PRO A 372 -1.66 -18.49 8.70
C PRO A 372 -2.61 -19.65 9.05
N LEU A 373 -2.55 -20.77 8.32
CA LEU A 373 -3.36 -21.96 8.61
C LEU A 373 -2.95 -22.62 9.94
N LEU A 374 -1.65 -22.67 10.24
CA LEU A 374 -1.12 -23.14 11.53
C LEU A 374 -1.57 -22.24 12.68
N VAL A 375 -1.55 -20.92 12.50
CA VAL A 375 -2.00 -19.97 13.55
C VAL A 375 -3.47 -20.17 13.87
N VAL A 376 -4.33 -20.22 12.85
CA VAL A 376 -5.78 -20.46 13.05
C VAL A 376 -6.04 -21.85 13.65
N GLY A 377 -5.36 -22.88 13.14
CA GLY A 377 -5.54 -24.25 13.61
C GLY A 377 -5.10 -24.45 15.06
N THR A 378 -4.00 -23.84 15.49
CA THR A 378 -3.46 -24.01 16.86
C THR A 378 -4.24 -23.21 17.92
N GLN A 379 -4.86 -22.08 17.55
CA GLN A 379 -5.70 -21.32 18.49
C GLN A 379 -7.04 -22.00 18.76
N GLY A 380 -7.56 -22.80 17.82
CA GLY A 380 -8.70 -23.70 18.06
C GLY A 380 -8.47 -24.74 19.17
N PHE A 381 -7.23 -24.92 19.62
CA PHE A 381 -6.84 -25.80 20.72
C PHE A 381 -6.48 -25.04 22.03
N GLY A 382 -6.90 -23.77 22.19
CA GLY A 382 -6.77 -23.04 23.45
C GLY A 382 -5.56 -22.11 23.58
N GLY A 383 -5.01 -21.61 22.46
CA GLY A 383 -3.89 -20.66 22.48
C GLY A 383 -4.29 -19.23 22.87
N SER A 384 -3.46 -18.56 23.68
CA SER A 384 -3.61 -17.17 24.14
C SER A 384 -3.16 -16.14 23.09
N GLY A 385 -3.79 -16.16 21.91
CA GLY A 385 -3.55 -15.19 20.84
C GLY A 385 -4.26 -13.85 21.07
N ASP A 386 -3.79 -12.80 20.37
CA ASP A 386 -4.54 -11.54 20.22
C ASP A 386 -5.87 -11.81 19.50
N PRO A 387 -7.02 -11.72 20.20
CA PRO A 387 -8.32 -12.09 19.65
C PRO A 387 -8.70 -11.26 18.42
N GLU A 388 -8.22 -10.02 18.36
CA GLU A 388 -8.56 -9.10 17.27
C GLU A 388 -7.82 -9.48 15.99
N ARG A 389 -6.52 -9.78 16.07
CA ARG A 389 -5.75 -10.28 14.91
C ARG A 389 -6.28 -11.61 14.38
N LEU A 390 -6.67 -12.52 15.28
CA LEU A 390 -7.29 -13.78 14.86
C LEU A 390 -8.60 -13.52 14.10
N SER A 391 -9.40 -12.55 14.56
CA SER A 391 -10.65 -12.19 13.87
C SER A 391 -10.40 -11.70 12.44
N HIS A 392 -9.32 -10.93 12.20
CA HIS A 392 -8.94 -10.48 10.86
C HIS A 392 -8.41 -11.60 9.96
N PHE A 393 -7.62 -12.53 10.50
CA PHE A 393 -7.20 -13.72 9.76
C PHE A 393 -8.41 -14.54 9.34
N ASN A 394 -9.35 -14.78 10.26
CA ASN A 394 -10.57 -15.54 9.98
C ASN A 394 -11.46 -14.82 8.96
N ALA A 395 -11.60 -13.50 9.06
CA ALA A 395 -12.34 -12.69 8.09
C ALA A 395 -11.72 -12.79 6.69
N GLY A 396 -10.40 -12.67 6.57
CA GLY A 396 -9.70 -12.79 5.29
C GLY A 396 -9.83 -14.19 4.68
N LEU A 397 -9.69 -15.24 5.48
CA LEU A 397 -9.88 -16.62 5.04
C LEU A 397 -11.34 -16.93 4.67
N LYS A 398 -12.31 -16.30 5.35
CA LYS A 398 -13.72 -16.38 4.99
C LYS A 398 -13.99 -15.71 3.63
N LEU A 399 -13.42 -14.53 3.39
CA LEU A 399 -13.55 -13.88 2.08
C LEU A 399 -12.93 -14.74 0.97
N PHE A 400 -11.79 -15.36 1.24
CA PHE A 400 -11.16 -16.30 0.32
C PHE A 400 -12.04 -17.55 0.07
N SER A 401 -12.65 -18.14 1.09
CA SER A 401 -13.50 -19.32 0.90
C SER A 401 -14.79 -19.01 0.13
N GLU A 402 -15.31 -17.79 0.25
CA GLU A 402 -16.46 -17.32 -0.53
C GLU A 402 -16.08 -16.97 -1.97
N LYS A 403 -14.86 -16.47 -2.22
CA LYS A 403 -14.36 -16.07 -3.55
C LYS A 403 -12.98 -16.68 -3.87
N PRO A 404 -12.86 -18.01 -4.03
CA PRO A 404 -11.57 -18.69 -4.07
C PRO A 404 -10.76 -18.43 -5.35
N LEU A 405 -11.40 -18.18 -6.50
CA LEU A 405 -10.70 -18.02 -7.77
C LEU A 405 -9.98 -16.67 -7.88
N LEU A 406 -10.73 -15.58 -7.74
CA LEU A 406 -10.27 -14.21 -7.99
C LEU A 406 -10.35 -13.28 -6.77
N GLY A 407 -10.76 -13.78 -5.60
CA GLY A 407 -10.84 -12.99 -4.36
C GLY A 407 -11.88 -11.86 -4.42
N GLY A 408 -11.88 -10.99 -3.42
CA GLY A 408 -12.80 -9.85 -3.29
C GLY A 408 -12.41 -8.59 -4.08
N GLY A 409 -11.18 -8.48 -4.58
CA GLY A 409 -10.61 -7.27 -5.18
C GLY A 409 -9.22 -6.96 -4.63
N PHE A 410 -8.30 -6.46 -5.46
CA PHE A 410 -6.95 -6.05 -5.03
C PHE A 410 -7.01 -5.04 -3.87
N GLU A 411 -6.39 -5.32 -2.71
CA GLU A 411 -6.41 -4.42 -1.54
C GLU A 411 -7.81 -3.96 -1.09
N SER A 412 -8.83 -4.80 -1.29
CA SER A 412 -10.23 -4.48 -0.94
C SER A 412 -10.67 -5.01 0.44
N PHE A 413 -9.78 -5.70 1.16
CA PHE A 413 -10.12 -6.35 2.43
C PHE A 413 -10.72 -5.37 3.45
N GLY A 414 -10.16 -4.16 3.60
CA GLY A 414 -10.66 -3.15 4.53
C GLY A 414 -12.13 -2.81 4.30
N TRP A 415 -12.52 -2.56 3.05
CA TRP A 415 -13.90 -2.33 2.64
C TRP A 415 -14.82 -3.52 2.97
N TYR A 416 -14.42 -4.77 2.63
CA TYR A 416 -15.24 -5.96 2.95
C TYR A 416 -15.33 -6.21 4.45
N ASN A 417 -14.26 -5.93 5.19
CA ASN A 417 -14.19 -6.12 6.63
C ASN A 417 -15.21 -5.21 7.33
N GLU A 418 -15.26 -3.93 6.94
CA GLU A 418 -16.21 -2.96 7.46
C GLU A 418 -17.65 -3.26 7.03
N CYS A 419 -17.88 -3.52 5.74
CA CYS A 419 -19.22 -3.71 5.23
C CYS A 419 -19.89 -4.99 5.74
N CYS A 420 -19.17 -6.11 5.75
CA CYS A 420 -19.85 -7.40 5.65
C CYS A 420 -19.17 -8.60 6.34
N LEU A 421 -17.88 -8.54 6.66
CA LEU A 421 -17.19 -9.63 7.34
C LEU A 421 -17.18 -9.48 8.87
N ASN A 422 -17.31 -8.26 9.41
CA ASN A 422 -17.36 -8.07 10.85
C ASN A 422 -18.65 -8.68 11.46
N PRO A 423 -18.54 -9.74 12.29
CA PRO A 423 -19.70 -10.44 12.85
C PRO A 423 -20.53 -9.57 13.80
N PHE A 424 -19.92 -8.52 14.38
CA PHE A 424 -20.62 -7.57 15.23
C PHE A 424 -21.21 -6.39 14.45
N ARG A 425 -20.95 -6.29 13.13
CA ARG A 425 -21.27 -5.14 12.28
C ARG A 425 -20.87 -3.80 12.91
N ARG A 426 -19.71 -3.82 13.59
CA ARG A 426 -19.09 -2.67 14.26
C ARG A 426 -17.91 -2.18 13.43
N GLU A 427 -17.44 -0.99 13.74
CA GLU A 427 -16.10 -0.58 13.33
C GLU A 427 -15.08 -1.60 13.85
N SER A 428 -14.13 -1.99 13.02
CA SER A 428 -12.99 -2.79 13.44
C SER A 428 -11.80 -1.85 13.66
N ALA A 429 -11.02 -2.04 14.73
CA ALA A 429 -9.85 -1.20 14.97
C ALA A 429 -8.71 -1.45 13.97
N TYR A 430 -8.78 -2.55 13.21
CA TYR A 430 -7.83 -2.87 12.14
C TYR A 430 -8.55 -3.11 10.82
N HIS A 431 -8.05 -2.49 9.76
CA HIS A 431 -8.64 -2.59 8.42
C HIS A 431 -7.81 -3.47 7.49
N THR A 432 -6.90 -4.27 8.06
CA THR A 432 -5.99 -5.14 7.33
C THR A 432 -5.96 -6.54 7.94
N THR A 433 -5.48 -7.52 7.18
CA THR A 433 -5.37 -8.90 7.67
C THR A 433 -4.18 -9.10 8.61
N HIS A 434 -3.23 -8.15 8.69
CA HIS A 434 -1.95 -8.33 9.38
C HIS A 434 -1.13 -9.52 8.87
N ASN A 435 -1.34 -9.93 7.61
CA ASN A 435 -0.58 -11.00 6.96
C ASN A 435 -0.71 -10.90 5.44
N GLN A 436 0.42 -10.75 4.74
CA GLN A 436 0.40 -10.57 3.29
C GLN A 436 -0.22 -11.75 2.56
N THR A 437 0.03 -12.99 2.97
CA THR A 437 -0.55 -14.17 2.29
C THR A 437 -2.08 -14.13 2.40
N VAL A 438 -2.61 -13.86 3.60
CA VAL A 438 -4.05 -13.73 3.82
C VAL A 438 -4.62 -12.54 3.04
N GLN A 439 -3.90 -11.42 2.98
CA GLN A 439 -4.28 -10.25 2.18
C GLN A 439 -4.36 -10.60 0.68
N ILE A 440 -3.37 -11.34 0.16
CA ILE A 440 -3.33 -11.76 -1.25
C ILE A 440 -4.44 -12.74 -1.57
N VAL A 441 -4.70 -13.76 -0.75
CA VAL A 441 -5.77 -14.75 -1.05
C VAL A 441 -7.16 -14.14 -0.90
N SER A 442 -7.37 -13.27 0.10
CA SER A 442 -8.65 -12.59 0.30
C SER A 442 -8.93 -11.58 -0.82
N GLY A 443 -7.91 -10.88 -1.30
CA GLY A 443 -8.03 -9.91 -2.39
C GLY A 443 -8.06 -10.55 -3.78
N LEU A 444 -7.13 -11.44 -4.09
CA LEU A 444 -6.85 -11.93 -5.46
C LEU A 444 -7.11 -13.42 -5.69
N GLY A 445 -7.54 -14.16 -4.66
CA GLY A 445 -7.81 -15.60 -4.74
C GLY A 445 -6.58 -16.45 -5.06
N VAL A 446 -6.83 -17.68 -5.52
CA VAL A 446 -5.78 -18.64 -5.91
C VAL A 446 -4.94 -18.12 -7.06
N VAL A 447 -5.54 -17.40 -8.02
CA VAL A 447 -4.80 -16.86 -9.17
C VAL A 447 -3.72 -15.87 -8.71
N GLY A 448 -4.08 -14.93 -7.83
CA GLY A 448 -3.11 -14.01 -7.25
C GLY A 448 -2.07 -14.70 -6.39
N LEU A 449 -2.48 -15.69 -5.58
CA LEU A 449 -1.56 -16.48 -4.76
C LEU A 449 -0.49 -17.17 -5.62
N VAL A 450 -0.87 -17.79 -6.73
CA VAL A 450 0.06 -18.45 -7.64
C VAL A 450 1.09 -17.46 -8.19
N PHE A 451 0.66 -16.31 -8.71
CA PHE A 451 1.60 -15.32 -9.25
C PHE A 451 2.49 -14.69 -8.16
N TYR A 452 1.93 -14.44 -6.97
CA TYR A 452 2.68 -13.96 -5.82
C TYR A 452 3.74 -14.97 -5.36
N SER A 453 3.38 -16.25 -5.26
CA SER A 453 4.28 -17.35 -4.91
C SER A 453 5.38 -17.53 -5.96
N LEU A 454 5.04 -17.40 -7.25
CA LEU A 454 6.01 -17.49 -8.34
C LEU A 454 6.97 -16.30 -8.34
N LEU A 455 6.52 -15.07 -8.05
CA LEU A 455 7.38 -13.89 -7.92
C LEU A 455 8.47 -14.12 -6.89
N TRP A 456 8.09 -14.53 -5.68
CA TRP A 456 9.04 -14.82 -4.60
C TRP A 456 9.90 -16.05 -4.89
N GLY A 457 9.29 -17.12 -5.40
CA GLY A 457 10.00 -18.36 -5.74
C GLY A 457 11.08 -18.13 -6.80
N VAL A 458 10.77 -17.42 -7.87
CA VAL A 458 11.74 -17.08 -8.94
C VAL A 458 12.81 -16.13 -8.42
N LEU A 459 12.47 -15.16 -7.57
CA LEU A 459 13.45 -14.26 -6.97
C LEU A 459 14.44 -15.02 -6.08
N PHE A 460 13.96 -15.82 -5.12
CA PHE A 460 14.84 -16.60 -4.23
C PHE A 460 15.68 -17.61 -5.00
N TYR A 461 15.05 -18.32 -5.94
CA TYR A 461 15.76 -19.26 -6.81
C TYR A 461 16.88 -18.55 -7.56
N GLY A 462 16.57 -17.43 -8.22
CA GLY A 462 17.53 -16.72 -9.04
C GLY A 462 18.70 -16.14 -8.22
N LEU A 463 18.45 -15.59 -7.03
CA LEU A 463 19.49 -15.04 -6.15
C LEU A 463 20.45 -16.12 -5.62
N LEU A 464 19.94 -17.30 -5.28
CA LEU A 464 20.78 -18.42 -4.83
C LEU A 464 21.52 -19.09 -6.00
N ARG A 465 20.85 -19.19 -7.15
CA ARG A 465 21.32 -19.94 -8.30
C ARG A 465 22.32 -19.18 -9.17
N PHE A 466 22.01 -17.92 -9.46
CA PHE A 466 22.72 -17.07 -10.42
C PHE A 466 23.39 -15.92 -9.68
N ARG A 467 24.09 -16.24 -8.58
CA ARG A 467 24.90 -15.25 -7.86
C ARG A 467 25.81 -14.52 -8.85
N ASN A 468 25.82 -13.20 -8.78
CA ASN A 468 26.75 -12.40 -9.57
C ASN A 468 28.19 -12.69 -9.10
N GLU A 469 28.98 -13.34 -9.94
CA GLU A 469 30.37 -13.71 -9.60
C GLU A 469 31.29 -12.50 -9.43
N LYS A 470 30.90 -11.32 -9.96
CA LYS A 470 31.61 -10.06 -9.74
C LYS A 470 31.41 -9.50 -8.33
N GLU A 471 30.36 -9.92 -7.61
CA GLU A 471 30.08 -9.47 -6.25
C GLU A 471 30.79 -10.33 -5.20
N THR A 472 31.16 -9.72 -4.08
CA THR A 472 31.72 -10.46 -2.94
C THR A 472 30.67 -11.37 -2.31
N VAL A 473 31.11 -12.52 -1.78
CA VAL A 473 30.21 -13.47 -1.10
C VAL A 473 29.43 -12.79 0.03
N LEU A 474 30.12 -11.96 0.84
CA LEU A 474 29.50 -11.23 1.93
C LEU A 474 28.35 -10.32 1.45
N ARG A 475 28.58 -9.56 0.37
CA ARG A 475 27.57 -8.67 -0.22
C ARG A 475 26.34 -9.46 -0.68
N SER A 476 26.52 -10.51 -1.47
CA SER A 476 25.40 -11.32 -1.95
C SER A 476 24.64 -11.98 -0.79
N SER A 477 25.32 -12.39 0.28
CA SER A 477 24.69 -12.93 1.49
C SER A 477 23.84 -11.91 2.23
N LEU A 478 24.32 -10.67 2.40
CA LEU A 478 23.58 -9.60 3.07
C LEU A 478 22.35 -9.17 2.25
N ILE A 479 22.48 -9.06 0.93
CA ILE A 479 21.35 -8.77 0.04
C ILE A 479 20.32 -9.89 0.11
N PHE A 480 20.75 -11.16 0.01
CA PHE A 480 19.85 -12.29 0.09
C PHE A 480 19.13 -12.39 1.45
N GLY A 481 19.87 -12.24 2.56
CA GLY A 481 19.30 -12.25 3.89
C GLY A 481 18.32 -11.10 4.14
N SER A 482 18.61 -9.90 3.61
CA SER A 482 17.71 -8.74 3.76
C SER A 482 16.43 -8.91 2.96
N ILE A 483 16.49 -9.44 1.73
CA ILE A 483 15.29 -9.79 0.94
C ILE A 483 14.46 -10.86 1.66
N CYS A 484 15.11 -11.88 2.23
CA CYS A 484 14.41 -12.87 3.05
C CYS A 484 13.74 -12.25 4.28
N ALA A 485 14.36 -11.27 4.94
CA ALA A 485 13.75 -10.57 6.07
C ALA A 485 12.52 -9.75 5.69
N VAL A 486 12.51 -9.12 4.52
CA VAL A 486 11.30 -8.51 3.96
C VAL A 486 10.19 -9.55 3.87
N PHE A 487 10.49 -10.72 3.29
CA PHE A 487 9.54 -11.82 3.18
C PHE A 487 9.05 -12.34 4.54
N VAL A 488 9.93 -12.54 5.52
CA VAL A 488 9.52 -12.95 6.89
C VAL A 488 8.58 -11.93 7.52
N TYR A 489 8.81 -10.63 7.30
CA TYR A 489 7.92 -9.60 7.84
C TYR A 489 6.48 -9.73 7.33
N SER A 490 6.28 -10.27 6.12
CA SER A 490 4.92 -10.52 5.59
C SER A 490 4.05 -11.41 6.44
N PHE A 491 4.65 -12.21 7.32
CA PHE A 491 3.91 -13.12 8.17
C PHE A 491 3.17 -12.36 9.28
N PHE A 492 3.61 -11.13 9.57
CA PHE A 492 3.13 -10.30 10.68
C PHE A 492 2.41 -9.02 10.23
N GLN A 493 2.60 -8.59 8.98
CA GLN A 493 1.95 -7.41 8.40
C GLN A 493 2.01 -7.48 6.87
N GLU A 494 0.97 -6.97 6.21
CA GLU A 494 0.96 -6.64 4.79
C GLU A 494 1.82 -5.42 4.44
N TRP A 495 2.40 -5.42 3.24
CA TRP A 495 3.29 -4.36 2.74
C TRP A 495 2.56 -3.27 1.98
N PHE A 496 1.38 -3.58 1.43
CA PHE A 496 0.67 -2.70 0.50
C PHE A 496 -0.04 -1.54 1.21
N TYR A 497 -0.08 -1.59 2.54
CA TYR A 497 -0.66 -0.58 3.41
C TYR A 497 0.15 0.73 3.45
N LEU A 498 1.49 0.66 3.58
CA LEU A 498 2.32 1.87 3.58
C LEU A 498 2.84 2.18 2.19
N ARG A 499 2.61 3.40 1.71
CA ARG A 499 2.91 3.77 0.33
C ARG A 499 4.38 3.64 -0.05
N ALA A 500 5.28 4.12 0.82
CA ALA A 500 6.71 3.99 0.59
C ALA A 500 7.16 2.51 0.54
N VAL A 501 6.61 1.67 1.42
CA VAL A 501 6.93 0.23 1.48
C VAL A 501 6.39 -0.49 0.24
N TYR A 502 5.18 -0.15 -0.22
CA TYR A 502 4.59 -0.70 -1.43
C TYR A 502 5.48 -0.45 -2.65
N PHE A 503 5.99 0.78 -2.83
CA PHE A 503 6.90 1.09 -3.93
C PHE A 503 8.27 0.42 -3.76
N GLN A 504 8.82 0.35 -2.55
CA GLN A 504 10.06 -0.38 -2.28
C GLN A 504 9.92 -1.88 -2.60
N TRP A 505 8.77 -2.50 -2.28
CA TRP A 505 8.47 -3.88 -2.65
C TRP A 505 8.46 -4.08 -4.16
N ILE A 506 7.87 -3.16 -4.93
CA ILE A 506 7.93 -3.20 -6.40
C ILE A 506 9.39 -3.13 -6.87
N VAL A 507 10.16 -2.16 -6.39
CA VAL A 507 11.56 -1.96 -6.82
C VAL A 507 12.42 -3.17 -6.48
N LEU A 508 12.14 -3.87 -5.38
CA LEU A 508 12.87 -5.06 -4.98
C LEU A 508 12.87 -6.11 -6.10
N PHE A 509 11.73 -6.35 -6.77
CA PHE A 509 11.68 -7.25 -7.93
C PHE A 509 12.33 -6.65 -9.18
N LEU A 510 12.16 -5.34 -9.42
CA LEU A 510 12.73 -4.68 -10.59
C LEU A 510 14.27 -4.71 -10.58
N VAL A 511 14.87 -4.54 -9.39
CA VAL A 511 16.33 -4.45 -9.21
C VAL A 511 16.95 -5.82 -9.01
N PHE A 512 16.47 -6.60 -8.03
CA PHE A 512 17.09 -7.86 -7.63
C PHE A 512 16.58 -9.07 -8.42
N GLY A 513 15.57 -8.88 -9.27
CA GLY A 513 15.05 -9.89 -10.17
C GLY A 513 15.75 -9.99 -11.53
N ASN A 514 16.87 -9.29 -11.69
CA ASN A 514 17.60 -9.22 -12.95
C ASN A 514 18.69 -10.32 -13.04
N PHE A 515 18.29 -11.53 -13.45
CA PHE A 515 19.21 -12.67 -13.59
C PHE A 515 19.69 -12.85 -15.04
N THR A 516 20.97 -12.56 -15.29
CA THR A 516 21.63 -12.82 -16.58
C THR A 516 21.92 -14.33 -16.69
N GLY A 517 21.15 -15.05 -17.51
CA GLY A 517 21.29 -16.51 -17.72
C GLY A 517 19.99 -17.31 -17.58
N PHE A 518 18.92 -16.69 -17.05
CA PHE A 518 17.56 -17.24 -17.06
C PHE A 518 16.78 -16.90 -18.35
N GLU A 519 17.44 -16.19 -19.27
CA GLU A 519 16.97 -15.92 -20.62
C GLU A 519 17.28 -17.15 -21.49
N ASN A 520 16.24 -17.85 -21.99
CA ASN A 520 16.24 -18.45 -23.35
C ASN A 520 15.09 -19.44 -23.63
N ARG A 521 14.33 -19.94 -22.65
CA ARG A 521 13.20 -20.85 -22.96
C ARG A 521 11.81 -20.30 -22.65
N PHE A 522 11.55 -19.86 -21.42
CA PHE A 522 10.22 -19.35 -21.04
C PHE A 522 9.87 -18.03 -21.77
N ALA A 523 10.81 -17.10 -21.81
CA ALA A 523 10.66 -15.80 -22.50
C ALA A 523 10.46 -15.96 -24.02
N VAL A 524 11.20 -16.89 -24.63
CA VAL A 524 11.10 -17.19 -26.07
C VAL A 524 9.75 -17.85 -26.36
N TYR A 525 9.36 -18.84 -25.57
CA TYR A 525 8.05 -19.48 -25.66
C TYR A 525 6.92 -18.46 -25.53
N LEU A 526 6.96 -17.56 -24.54
CA LEU A 526 5.94 -16.54 -24.34
C LEU A 526 5.91 -15.52 -25.49
N ARG A 527 7.07 -15.17 -26.06
CA ARG A 527 7.18 -14.26 -27.21
C ARG A 527 6.64 -14.87 -28.50
N GLU A 528 6.95 -16.13 -28.77
CA GLU A 528 6.36 -16.88 -29.88
C GLU A 528 4.85 -17.07 -29.66
N SER A 529 4.45 -17.29 -28.41
CA SER A 529 3.06 -17.43 -28.00
C SER A 529 2.22 -16.18 -28.28
N LEU A 530 2.75 -14.99 -27.96
CA LEU A 530 2.07 -13.71 -28.22
C LEU A 530 1.96 -13.35 -29.71
N LYS A 531 2.86 -13.86 -30.56
CA LYS A 531 2.76 -13.73 -32.01
C LYS A 531 1.75 -14.70 -32.62
N ASN A 532 1.46 -15.79 -31.92
CA ASN A 532 0.50 -16.80 -32.36
C ASN A 532 -0.92 -16.39 -31.98
N ILE A 533 -1.66 -15.83 -32.94
CA ILE A 533 -3.05 -15.36 -32.77
C ILE A 533 -3.95 -16.44 -32.15
N LYS A 534 -3.76 -17.72 -32.51
CA LYS A 534 -4.55 -18.82 -31.94
C LYS A 534 -4.29 -18.99 -30.45
N LEU A 535 -3.04 -18.93 -30.03
CA LEU A 535 -2.68 -19.09 -28.63
C LEU A 535 -3.07 -17.87 -27.80
N LEU A 536 -2.94 -16.66 -28.36
CA LEU A 536 -3.47 -15.45 -27.73
C LEU A 536 -4.99 -15.55 -27.53
N ALA A 537 -5.73 -16.00 -28.56
CA ALA A 537 -7.16 -16.23 -28.45
C ALA A 537 -7.49 -17.27 -27.36
N THR A 538 -6.73 -18.38 -27.27
CA THR A 538 -6.89 -19.38 -26.21
C THR A 538 -6.61 -18.81 -24.82
N SER A 539 -5.56 -18.00 -24.65
CA SER A 539 -5.25 -17.34 -23.38
C SER A 539 -6.33 -16.34 -22.97
N CYS A 540 -6.83 -15.53 -23.91
CA CYS A 540 -7.96 -14.64 -23.66
C CYS A 540 -9.21 -15.42 -23.29
N PHE A 541 -9.48 -16.54 -23.97
CA PHE A 541 -10.61 -17.41 -23.66
C PHE A 541 -10.49 -18.03 -22.26
N LEU A 542 -9.30 -18.48 -21.85
CA LEU A 542 -9.05 -18.97 -20.49
C LEU A 542 -9.26 -17.87 -19.43
N VAL A 543 -8.80 -16.65 -19.69
CA VAL A 543 -9.03 -15.51 -18.80
C VAL A 543 -10.53 -15.22 -18.67
N LEU A 544 -11.27 -15.27 -19.77
CA LEU A 544 -12.73 -15.12 -19.74
C LEU A 544 -13.41 -16.26 -18.98
N ILE A 545 -12.97 -17.52 -19.16
CA ILE A 545 -13.48 -18.66 -18.38
C ILE A 545 -13.25 -18.44 -16.89
N VAL A 546 -12.06 -17.99 -16.48
CA VAL A 546 -11.77 -17.74 -15.07
C VAL A 546 -12.62 -16.60 -14.52
N LEU A 547 -12.80 -15.52 -15.29
CA LEU A 547 -13.63 -14.38 -14.91
C LEU A 547 -15.12 -14.78 -14.79
N PHE A 548 -15.70 -15.35 -15.84
CA PHE A 548 -17.10 -15.79 -15.83
C PHE A 548 -17.33 -16.94 -14.86
N GLY A 549 -16.37 -17.85 -14.71
CA GLY A 549 -16.40 -18.90 -13.69
C GLY A 549 -16.44 -18.30 -12.29
N SER A 550 -15.65 -17.27 -12.01
CA SER A 550 -15.73 -16.55 -10.73
C SER A 550 -17.10 -15.90 -10.55
N LEU A 551 -17.63 -15.21 -11.56
CA LEU A 551 -18.92 -14.52 -11.47
C LEU A 551 -20.11 -15.47 -11.30
N ILE A 552 -20.08 -16.63 -11.94
CA ILE A 552 -21.18 -17.60 -11.96
C ILE A 552 -21.15 -18.51 -10.72
N PHE A 553 -19.98 -19.08 -10.39
CA PHE A 553 -19.87 -20.06 -9.31
C PHE A 553 -19.61 -19.42 -7.95
N PHE A 554 -19.02 -18.23 -7.93
CA PHE A 554 -18.67 -17.50 -6.72
C PHE A 554 -19.19 -16.06 -6.80
N PRO A 555 -20.50 -15.88 -7.01
CA PRO A 555 -21.07 -14.56 -7.16
C PRO A 555 -20.79 -13.73 -5.90
N SER A 556 -20.55 -12.44 -6.10
CA SER A 556 -20.57 -11.51 -4.97
C SER A 556 -21.94 -11.59 -4.30
N LYS A 557 -21.95 -11.97 -3.01
CA LYS A 557 -23.17 -11.86 -2.21
C LYS A 557 -23.50 -10.37 -2.14
N ASN A 558 -24.74 -9.98 -2.42
CA ASN A 558 -25.13 -8.57 -2.58
C ASN A 558 -24.83 -7.74 -1.31
N TYR A 559 -23.69 -7.08 -1.30
CA TYR A 559 -23.19 -6.25 -0.21
C TYR A 559 -23.36 -4.76 -0.55
N LEU A 560 -24.60 -4.27 -0.65
CA LEU A 560 -24.87 -2.88 -1.05
C LEU A 560 -24.99 -1.96 0.17
N SER A 561 -23.91 -1.36 0.66
CA SER A 561 -23.99 -0.51 1.85
C SER A 561 -24.22 0.97 1.51
N GLY A 562 -25.47 1.42 1.69
CA GLY A 562 -25.81 2.85 1.76
C GLY A 562 -25.99 3.34 3.20
N ILE A 563 -25.58 2.54 4.20
CA ILE A 563 -25.69 2.84 5.62
C ILE A 563 -24.31 2.61 6.26
N TYR A 564 -23.71 3.69 6.75
CA TYR A 564 -22.35 3.73 7.27
C TYR A 564 -22.35 4.02 8.76
N PHE A 565 -21.56 3.31 9.56
CA PHE A 565 -21.43 3.58 10.99
C PHE A 565 -20.13 4.36 11.24
N PRO A 566 -20.20 5.65 11.61
CA PRO A 566 -19.00 6.45 11.83
C PRO A 566 -18.21 5.99 13.06
N PRO A 567 -16.90 6.32 13.12
CA PRO A 567 -16.06 5.94 14.24
C PRO A 567 -16.56 6.42 15.59
N GLY A 568 -16.40 5.55 16.59
CA GLY A 568 -17.05 5.62 17.90
C GLY A 568 -16.47 6.61 18.93
N LYS A 569 -15.60 7.56 18.56
CA LYS A 569 -15.08 8.59 19.49
C LYS A 569 -15.40 10.00 18.99
N THR A 570 -15.84 10.85 19.91
CA THR A 570 -15.96 12.31 19.69
C THR A 570 -14.58 12.98 19.82
N GLU A 571 -14.43 14.21 19.31
CA GLU A 571 -13.21 15.03 19.46
C GLU A 571 -12.80 15.24 20.92
N SER A 572 -13.72 15.07 21.88
CA SER A 572 -13.49 15.13 23.32
C SER A 572 -13.11 13.78 23.97
N GLY A 573 -12.93 12.72 23.19
CA GLY A 573 -12.59 11.39 23.68
C GLY A 573 -13.75 10.63 24.33
N ALA A 574 -14.97 11.19 24.37
CA ALA A 574 -16.15 10.50 24.83
C ALA A 574 -16.65 9.51 23.75
N GLU A 575 -17.03 8.30 24.18
CA GLU A 575 -17.65 7.31 23.29
C GLU A 575 -18.92 7.90 22.67
N LYS A 576 -19.03 7.91 21.34
CA LYS A 576 -20.29 8.22 20.67
C LYS A 576 -21.34 7.15 21.03
N PRO A 577 -22.64 7.51 21.09
CA PRO A 577 -23.68 6.52 21.25
C PRO A 577 -23.56 5.48 20.12
N ARG A 578 -23.39 4.21 20.52
CA ARG A 578 -23.03 3.04 19.67
C ARG A 578 -24.11 2.61 18.66
N TYR A 579 -25.06 3.50 18.37
CA TYR A 579 -26.27 3.25 17.60
C TYR A 579 -26.44 4.24 16.45
N GLU A 580 -25.60 5.27 16.30
CA GLU A 580 -25.69 6.23 15.20
C GLU A 580 -25.13 5.68 13.88
N ALA A 581 -25.90 5.80 12.81
CA ALA A 581 -25.53 5.46 11.43
C ALA A 581 -25.81 6.64 10.48
N TRP A 582 -25.00 6.76 9.44
CA TRP A 582 -25.12 7.75 8.38
C TRP A 582 -25.70 7.09 7.14
N VAL A 583 -26.73 7.70 6.55
CA VAL A 583 -27.31 7.25 5.30
C VAL A 583 -26.64 7.98 4.14
N LEU A 584 -26.08 7.20 3.22
CA LEU A 584 -25.42 7.70 2.02
C LEU A 584 -26.44 7.98 0.92
N ALA A 585 -26.14 8.94 0.05
CA ALA A 585 -27.01 9.34 -1.05
C ALA A 585 -27.17 8.21 -2.09
N GLY A 586 -28.42 7.84 -2.38
CA GLY A 586 -28.82 6.75 -3.26
C GLY A 586 -29.62 5.67 -2.55
N GLU A 587 -29.83 4.55 -3.22
CA GLU A 587 -30.48 3.38 -2.64
C GLU A 587 -29.46 2.49 -1.92
N GLY A 588 -29.65 2.25 -0.64
CA GLY A 588 -28.81 1.41 0.21
C GLY A 588 -29.54 0.20 0.78
N LYS A 589 -28.79 -0.82 1.19
CA LYS A 589 -29.32 -1.99 1.92
C LYS A 589 -28.41 -2.34 3.09
N MET A 590 -28.98 -2.81 4.17
CA MET A 590 -28.24 -3.35 5.30
C MET A 590 -28.93 -4.64 5.74
N THR A 591 -28.20 -5.74 5.73
CA THR A 591 -28.68 -6.99 6.30
C THR A 591 -28.85 -6.82 7.81
N LEU A 592 -29.95 -7.28 8.37
CA LEU A 592 -30.24 -7.34 9.81
C LEU A 592 -30.02 -8.77 10.32
N VAL A 593 -30.26 -9.06 11.59
CA VAL A 593 -30.11 -10.44 12.11
C VAL A 593 -31.16 -11.37 11.50
N SER A 594 -30.84 -12.65 11.40
CA SER A 594 -31.71 -13.66 10.77
C SER A 594 -32.73 -14.29 11.72
N LYS A 595 -32.78 -13.84 12.97
CA LYS A 595 -33.68 -14.31 14.02
C LYS A 595 -34.60 -13.17 14.45
N PRO A 596 -35.77 -13.47 15.03
CA PRO A 596 -36.64 -12.44 15.59
C PRO A 596 -35.91 -11.59 16.64
N ASP A 597 -35.91 -10.29 16.41
CA ASP A 597 -35.21 -9.28 17.18
C ASP A 597 -35.88 -7.92 16.91
N PHE A 598 -35.75 -6.99 17.83
CA PHE A 598 -36.37 -5.68 17.72
C PHE A 598 -35.31 -4.60 17.53
N TYR A 599 -35.57 -3.69 16.60
CA TYR A 599 -34.71 -2.53 16.35
C TYR A 599 -35.53 -1.26 16.36
N ASP A 600 -35.09 -0.25 17.10
CA ASP A 600 -35.63 1.09 16.97
C ASP A 600 -34.79 1.87 15.95
N VAL A 601 -35.47 2.44 14.95
CA VAL A 601 -34.87 3.27 13.93
C VAL A 601 -35.48 4.66 13.98
N TRP A 602 -34.66 5.69 14.23
CA TRP A 602 -35.12 7.08 14.21
C TRP A 602 -34.22 7.97 13.35
N PRO A 603 -34.80 8.78 12.43
CA PRO A 603 -34.04 9.76 11.67
C PRO A 603 -33.67 10.95 12.55
N ASP A 604 -32.44 11.44 12.40
CA ASP A 604 -32.00 12.69 13.03
C ASP A 604 -32.39 13.88 12.13
N ARG A 605 -33.43 14.62 12.55
CA ARG A 605 -33.95 15.79 11.82
C ARG A 605 -33.00 16.98 11.79
N ASN A 606 -31.92 16.98 12.60
CA ASN A 606 -31.00 18.12 12.66
C ASN A 606 -29.97 18.16 11.52
N LEU A 607 -29.84 17.08 10.74
CA LEU A 607 -28.81 16.95 9.70
C LEU A 607 -29.37 16.76 8.28
N GLU A 608 -30.64 17.11 8.06
CA GLU A 608 -31.33 16.94 6.77
C GLU A 608 -30.63 17.70 5.64
N LYS A 609 -29.70 17.02 4.95
CA LYS A 609 -29.13 17.45 3.66
C LYS A 609 -29.92 16.87 2.48
N GLY A 610 -30.91 16.02 2.75
CA GLY A 610 -31.66 15.26 1.76
C GLY A 610 -32.96 14.65 2.27
N SER A 611 -33.76 14.11 1.36
CA SER A 611 -35.00 13.38 1.66
C SER A 611 -34.71 11.90 1.87
N LEU A 612 -35.08 11.34 3.02
CA LEU A 612 -34.83 9.96 3.42
C LEU A 612 -36.13 9.13 3.42
N SER A 613 -36.07 7.95 2.82
CA SER A 613 -37.09 6.90 2.91
C SER A 613 -36.47 5.61 3.40
N LEU A 614 -37.15 4.91 4.31
CA LEU A 614 -36.73 3.62 4.87
C LEU A 614 -37.80 2.57 4.60
N SER A 615 -37.39 1.37 4.22
CA SER A 615 -38.28 0.22 4.04
C SER A 615 -37.60 -1.07 4.46
N VAL A 616 -38.37 -2.15 4.64
CA VAL A 616 -37.86 -3.42 5.17
C VAL A 616 -38.30 -4.56 4.27
N SER A 617 -37.41 -5.53 4.07
CA SER A 617 -37.71 -6.80 3.41
C SER A 617 -37.47 -7.93 4.39
N GLY A 618 -38.40 -8.87 4.51
CA GLY A 618 -38.31 -9.98 5.47
C GLY A 618 -38.66 -9.61 6.91
N GLY A 619 -38.86 -8.33 7.25
CA GLY A 619 -39.37 -7.88 8.56
C GLY A 619 -40.61 -7.01 8.38
N HIS A 620 -41.24 -6.60 9.48
CA HIS A 620 -42.39 -5.69 9.44
C HIS A 620 -42.19 -4.47 10.33
N TRP A 621 -42.73 -3.33 9.89
CA TRP A 621 -42.78 -2.09 10.64
C TRP A 621 -43.95 -2.14 11.62
N GLN A 622 -43.69 -1.85 12.89
CA GLN A 622 -44.74 -1.62 13.87
C GLN A 622 -44.64 -0.18 14.37
N GLU A 623 -45.64 0.63 14.03
CA GLU A 623 -45.73 2.01 14.52
C GLU A 623 -46.23 1.96 15.97
N TYR A 624 -45.33 2.20 16.93
CA TYR A 624 -45.70 2.27 18.33
C TYR A 624 -46.24 3.66 18.64
N LYS A 625 -47.55 3.76 18.91
CA LYS A 625 -48.13 5.02 19.40
C LYS A 625 -47.73 5.17 20.87
N PRO A 626 -47.04 6.26 21.26
CA PRO A 626 -46.61 6.45 22.64
C PRO A 626 -47.83 6.44 23.56
N THR A 627 -47.73 5.71 24.67
CA THR A 627 -48.69 5.82 25.76
C THR A 627 -48.54 7.20 26.40
N LYS A 628 -49.64 7.74 26.95
CA LYS A 628 -49.89 9.17 27.33
C LYS A 628 -48.83 9.90 28.18
N PHE A 629 -47.70 9.29 28.55
CA PHE A 629 -46.68 9.85 29.44
C PHE A 629 -45.26 9.94 28.84
N GLU A 630 -45.05 9.50 27.59
CA GLU A 630 -43.78 9.69 26.89
C GLU A 630 -43.91 10.85 25.88
N GLU A 631 -42.89 11.72 25.83
CA GLU A 631 -42.80 12.72 24.76
C GLU A 631 -42.94 12.01 23.41
N PRO A 632 -43.72 12.56 22.45
CA PRO A 632 -43.90 11.94 21.15
C PRO A 632 -42.56 11.87 20.43
N ARG A 633 -41.94 10.70 20.49
CA ARG A 633 -40.83 10.31 19.61
C ARG A 633 -41.46 9.42 18.55
N GLU A 634 -41.41 9.85 17.31
CA GLU A 634 -41.70 8.99 16.16
C GLU A 634 -40.56 7.95 16.04
N SER A 635 -40.50 7.00 16.97
CA SER A 635 -39.62 5.83 16.87
C SER A 635 -40.33 4.77 16.05
N LEU A 636 -39.68 4.34 14.97
CA LEU A 636 -40.16 3.21 14.18
C LEU A 636 -39.49 1.95 14.71
N THR A 637 -40.27 1.05 15.31
CA THR A 637 -39.78 -0.25 15.76
C THR A 637 -39.91 -1.26 14.63
N LEU A 638 -38.81 -1.95 14.35
CA LEU A 638 -38.66 -2.97 13.34
C LEU A 638 -38.54 -4.32 14.03
N GLN A 639 -39.41 -5.26 13.65
CA GLN A 639 -39.31 -6.65 14.08
C GLN A 639 -38.75 -7.49 12.93
N THR A 640 -37.58 -8.10 13.14
CA THR A 640 -37.04 -9.10 12.21
C THR A 640 -37.82 -10.42 12.36
N ILE A 641 -37.88 -11.22 11.30
CA ILE A 641 -38.41 -12.59 11.36
C ILE A 641 -37.31 -13.62 11.12
N GLU A 642 -37.64 -14.91 11.20
CA GLU A 642 -36.70 -15.96 10.80
C GLU A 642 -36.44 -15.90 9.29
N GLY A 643 -35.18 -15.73 8.88
CA GLY A 643 -34.77 -15.64 7.48
C GLY A 643 -33.95 -14.38 7.15
N GLU A 644 -34.00 -13.93 5.90
CA GLU A 644 -33.22 -12.78 5.44
C GLU A 644 -33.99 -11.47 5.69
N ASN A 645 -33.53 -10.69 6.67
CA ASN A 645 -34.08 -9.37 6.99
C ASN A 645 -33.17 -8.28 6.40
N LEU A 646 -33.71 -7.37 5.59
CA LEU A 646 -32.98 -6.26 4.98
C LEU A 646 -33.64 -4.92 5.32
N LEU A 647 -32.87 -4.02 5.92
CA LEU A 647 -33.21 -2.59 5.99
C LEU A 647 -32.79 -1.93 4.67
N LYS A 648 -33.73 -1.33 3.95
CA LYS A 648 -33.48 -0.60 2.70
C LYS A 648 -33.61 0.89 2.96
N SER A 649 -32.64 1.67 2.50
CA SER A 649 -32.68 3.13 2.53
C SER A 649 -32.74 3.69 1.11
N SER A 650 -33.45 4.80 0.93
CA SER A 650 -33.39 5.61 -0.29
C SER A 650 -33.25 7.07 0.14
N CYS A 651 -32.14 7.71 -0.23
CA CYS A 651 -31.85 9.08 0.20
C CYS A 651 -31.38 9.95 -0.97
N PHE A 652 -32.03 11.08 -1.20
CA PHE A 652 -31.67 12.01 -2.27
C PHE A 652 -31.18 13.35 -1.71
N LEU A 653 -29.99 13.80 -2.13
CA LEU A 653 -29.45 15.10 -1.74
C LEU A 653 -30.24 16.23 -2.42
N LEU A 654 -30.59 17.26 -1.66
CA LEU A 654 -31.30 18.43 -2.20
C LEU A 654 -30.39 19.32 -3.07
N ASN A 655 -29.09 19.30 -2.81
CA ASN A 655 -28.07 20.03 -3.58
C ASN A 655 -26.85 19.12 -3.80
N GLU A 656 -26.60 18.70 -5.04
CA GLU A 656 -25.34 18.03 -5.37
C GLU A 656 -24.20 19.06 -5.52
N PRO A 657 -23.03 18.83 -4.89
CA PRO A 657 -21.88 19.70 -5.09
C PRO A 657 -21.41 19.64 -6.55
N SER A 658 -21.32 20.80 -7.21
CA SER A 658 -20.86 20.86 -8.61
C SER A 658 -19.36 20.54 -8.72
N PHE A 659 -18.98 19.80 -9.77
CA PHE A 659 -17.57 19.50 -10.07
C PHE A 659 -16.69 20.76 -10.13
N PHE A 660 -17.21 21.85 -10.71
CA PHE A 660 -16.49 23.13 -10.81
C PHE A 660 -16.17 23.77 -9.45
N ARG A 661 -16.82 23.33 -8.36
CA ARG A 661 -16.57 23.85 -7.01
C ARG A 661 -15.13 23.57 -6.54
N THR A 662 -14.51 22.48 -6.99
CA THR A 662 -13.12 22.09 -6.65
C THR A 662 -12.07 22.86 -7.43
N LEU A 663 -12.45 23.50 -8.55
CA LEU A 663 -11.54 24.34 -9.34
C LEU A 663 -11.47 25.79 -8.82
N ALA A 664 -12.27 26.15 -7.82
CA ALA A 664 -12.33 27.49 -7.24
C ALA A 664 -11.16 27.72 -6.26
N PHE A 665 -10.00 28.09 -6.80
CA PHE A 665 -8.73 28.23 -6.08
C PHE A 665 -8.73 29.27 -4.94
N TRP A 666 -9.53 30.33 -5.02
CA TRP A 666 -9.48 31.48 -4.10
C TRP A 666 -10.49 31.43 -2.94
N LYS A 667 -11.19 30.30 -2.74
CA LYS A 667 -12.13 30.20 -1.62
C LYS A 667 -11.40 30.28 -0.27
N PRO A 668 -11.78 31.17 0.65
CA PRO A 668 -11.12 31.32 1.93
C PRO A 668 -11.30 30.08 2.82
N GLU A 669 -12.46 29.43 2.73
CA GLU A 669 -12.76 28.18 3.43
C GLU A 669 -12.37 26.95 2.59
N PRO A 670 -11.72 25.95 3.18
CA PRO A 670 -11.45 24.68 2.52
C PRO A 670 -12.75 23.91 2.27
N ILE A 671 -12.78 23.14 1.17
CA ILE A 671 -13.86 22.20 0.91
C ILE A 671 -13.73 21.02 1.88
N ASP A 672 -14.87 20.53 2.39
CA ASP A 672 -14.95 19.32 3.20
C ASP A 672 -14.34 18.12 2.43
N PRO A 673 -13.28 17.48 2.97
CA PRO A 673 -12.61 16.37 2.31
C PRO A 673 -13.41 15.06 2.38
N GLU A 674 -14.52 14.99 3.14
CA GLU A 674 -15.31 13.76 3.33
C GLU A 674 -15.65 13.10 1.97
N PRO A 675 -15.14 11.89 1.70
CA PRO A 675 -15.34 11.23 0.41
C PRO A 675 -16.74 10.66 0.27
N ARG A 676 -17.52 10.49 1.35
CA ARG A 676 -18.88 9.94 1.30
C ARG A 676 -19.92 11.03 1.03
N LYS A 677 -20.97 10.69 0.26
CA LYS A 677 -22.14 11.56 0.05
C LYS A 677 -23.14 11.37 1.19
N ILE A 678 -22.87 12.00 2.34
CA ILE A 678 -23.74 11.89 3.51
C ILE A 678 -25.05 12.64 3.24
N CYS A 679 -26.17 11.92 3.27
CA CYS A 679 -27.50 12.44 2.96
C CYS A 679 -28.35 12.66 4.22
N SER A 680 -28.33 11.71 5.16
CA SER A 680 -29.06 11.80 6.42
C SER A 680 -28.35 11.00 7.53
N ARG A 681 -28.86 11.05 8.76
CA ARG A 681 -28.43 10.22 9.88
C ARG A 681 -29.63 9.50 10.48
N ILE A 682 -29.42 8.26 10.88
CA ILE A 682 -30.40 7.46 11.60
C ILE A 682 -29.73 6.90 12.84
N ARG A 683 -30.48 6.61 13.89
CA ARG A 683 -29.98 5.73 14.94
C ARG A 683 -30.70 4.39 14.83
N ILE A 684 -29.94 3.30 14.99
CA ILE A 684 -30.41 1.92 14.97
C ILE A 684 -30.01 1.30 16.30
N GLN A 685 -30.97 1.12 17.21
CA GLN A 685 -30.74 0.49 18.50
C GLN A 685 -31.46 -0.85 18.56
N LYS A 686 -30.75 -1.90 18.98
CA LYS A 686 -31.38 -3.18 19.32
C LYS A 686 -32.14 -3.02 20.63
N PHE A 687 -33.41 -3.41 20.65
CA PHE A 687 -34.24 -3.49 21.85
C PHE A 687 -33.66 -4.58 22.76
N LEU A 688 -33.34 -4.22 24.01
CA LEU A 688 -32.68 -5.11 24.97
C LEU A 688 -33.62 -6.19 25.51
#